data_AF-U4UVP8-F1
#
_entry.id   AF-U4UVP8-F1
#
_cell.length_a   1.000
_cell.length_b   1.000
_cell.length_c   1.000
_cell.angle_alpha   90.00
_cell.angle_beta   90.00
_cell.angle_gamma   90.00
#
_symmetry.space_group_name_H-M   'P 1'
#
loop_
_entity.id
_entity.type
_entity.pdbx_description
1 polymer ?
#
loop_
_entity_poly.entity_id
_entity_poly.type
_entity_poly.pdbx_seq_one_letter_code
_entity_poly.pdbx_strand_id
1 'polypeptide(L)'
;MTLVLSSVAIVYLTVAIYVPSTRALQSGISEHPVMCTTVRALTVETCDWGSCGEWCLSKTSGSCIQIYVNLRRNGSNLLLANCTNIAQKFCYGKDQEVAKKNRCIADECKNLTGTFNCTTGTCIDITDSFECVYKDTDPPLKCSGRRGKITCIDLHGLYNCNRGTCERIRSPYNCDRQCGDIPTRNKNVIMMSGDEVYLSQCQRCIDLDSGKEVWNESEENIVMASCLSVANTTRGLEATDCINGSLLATNVLADMANFTYLSYLSVFNTVVLDKDRKVAPPEPDLLIANDSKLLINLEGCVNTLRDECKDFLKIYGKDGTDHNARARFPCYYSTDNTEIVVARFDLETTTKQFIIASLLPTTLFIVSCLTLIFCQRTVVVGDDAKMRFQGLIISMIEAAEILLWRFEISNYVGMSTDKLEVAKEADGFTVDSDKDNAKLNGFFECKGSKCTKIKKLFSCDRICKDNVTTKDKNVFIHVDDSIHQAQCEFAVASTKANGKVDGEAIEPTQFWKEEPGKIMMVSCFDVEYDHDNQTILATDCINGTLFERKILPQPFSTFRQFWNLTGKHIGVVDPRNEFVPSQASLTIYNHSRLYINLDGCVNTLRGECYNFLLSHGRDGKNKTASSRYPCFYNKNNSFMVIARFDLASTKRHLIISASIPLVLFVVSFVTLCTMMQSVRVDDDAKMRCKYCFGSSVDDNNTDLTEMISRYEISSPESDGPSIEKRNNETT
;
A
#
# COMPACT_ATOMS: atom_id res chain seq x y z
N MET A 1 22.55 8.88 27.90
CA MET A 1 21.78 8.68 26.64
C MET A 1 22.07 7.34 25.99
N THR A 2 23.31 7.06 25.55
CA THR A 2 23.69 5.79 24.88
C THR A 2 23.18 4.53 25.58
N LEU A 3 23.43 4.39 26.89
CA LEU A 3 22.93 3.25 27.70
C LEU A 3 21.42 3.07 27.54
N VAL A 4 20.63 4.13 27.72
CA VAL A 4 19.16 4.09 27.63
C VAL A 4 18.71 3.64 26.25
N LEU A 5 19.32 4.17 25.18
CA LEU A 5 19.01 3.77 23.81
C LEU A 5 19.37 2.31 23.54
N SER A 6 20.53 1.83 24.04
CA SER A 6 20.92 0.42 23.90
C SER A 6 20.00 -0.53 24.68
N SER A 7 19.57 -0.17 25.90
CA SER A 7 18.59 -0.95 26.66
C SER A 7 17.25 -1.04 25.95
N VAL A 8 16.74 0.08 25.42
CA VAL A 8 15.48 0.11 24.65
C VAL A 8 15.59 -0.71 23.37
N ALA A 9 16.71 -0.60 22.64
CA ALA A 9 16.96 -1.39 21.44
C ALA A 9 16.96 -2.90 21.72
N ILE A 10 17.61 -3.35 22.81
CA ILE A 10 17.61 -4.76 23.23
C ILE A 10 16.18 -5.27 23.48
N VAL A 11 15.32 -4.49 24.14
CA VAL A 11 13.92 -4.87 24.41
C VAL A 11 13.12 -5.03 23.10
N TYR A 12 13.20 -4.07 22.17
CA TYR A 12 12.50 -4.17 20.89
C TYR A 12 13.03 -5.31 20.00
N LEU A 13 14.36 -5.47 19.91
CA LEU A 13 14.99 -6.54 19.12
C LEU A 13 14.73 -7.94 19.71
N THR A 14 14.42 -8.04 21.00
CA THR A 14 13.98 -9.31 21.61
C THR A 14 12.69 -9.82 20.99
N VAL A 15 11.67 -8.95 20.86
CA VAL A 15 10.39 -9.32 20.26
C VAL A 15 10.51 -9.45 18.74
N ALA A 16 11.21 -8.51 18.09
CA ALA A 16 11.25 -8.43 16.63
C ALA A 16 12.22 -9.42 15.95
N ILE A 17 13.31 -9.84 16.62
CA ILE A 17 14.35 -10.68 16.01
C ILE A 17 14.73 -11.88 16.88
N TYR A 18 15.03 -11.72 18.18
CA TYR A 18 15.55 -12.85 18.97
C TYR A 18 14.54 -14.00 19.11
N VAL A 19 13.28 -13.69 19.47
CA VAL A 19 12.22 -14.71 19.63
C VAL A 19 11.95 -15.48 18.32
N PRO A 20 11.67 -14.83 17.16
CA PRO A 20 11.46 -15.58 15.92
C PRO A 20 12.74 -16.30 15.43
N SER A 21 13.93 -15.72 15.60
CA SER A 21 15.19 -16.37 15.16
C SER A 21 15.54 -17.61 15.99
N THR A 22 15.34 -17.55 17.32
CA THR A 22 15.57 -18.71 18.20
C THR A 22 14.56 -19.82 17.94
N ARG A 23 13.29 -19.49 17.65
CA ARG A 23 12.30 -20.45 17.14
C ARG A 23 12.73 -21.10 15.84
N ALA A 24 13.26 -20.33 14.87
CA ALA A 24 13.76 -20.86 13.60
C ALA A 24 14.93 -21.83 13.80
N LEU A 25 15.93 -21.44 14.60
CA LEU A 25 17.08 -22.28 14.96
C LEU A 25 16.71 -23.56 15.72
N GLN A 26 15.60 -23.55 16.47
CA GLN A 26 15.09 -24.71 17.22
C GLN A 26 14.05 -25.54 16.46
N SER A 27 13.66 -25.15 15.24
CA SER A 27 12.53 -25.77 14.53
C SER A 27 12.81 -27.16 13.94
N GLY A 28 14.09 -27.52 13.76
CA GLY A 28 14.49 -28.75 13.06
C GLY A 28 14.13 -28.78 11.56
N ILE A 29 13.73 -27.64 10.99
CA ILE A 29 13.36 -27.54 9.57
C ILE A 29 14.60 -27.69 8.68
N SER A 30 14.49 -28.54 7.65
CA SER A 30 15.52 -28.70 6.62
C SER A 30 15.69 -27.43 5.79
N GLU A 31 16.92 -26.98 5.59
CA GLU A 31 17.26 -25.90 4.64
C GLU A 31 17.08 -26.31 3.17
N HIS A 32 17.03 -27.61 2.87
CA HIS A 32 16.73 -28.12 1.52
C HIS A 32 15.21 -28.17 1.33
N PRO A 33 14.63 -27.46 0.34
CA PRO A 33 13.21 -27.51 0.07
C PRO A 33 12.79 -28.83 -0.55
N VAL A 34 11.60 -29.28 -0.15
CA VAL A 34 10.84 -30.35 -0.79
C VAL A 34 9.61 -29.76 -1.48
N MET A 35 8.73 -30.57 -2.06
CA MET A 35 7.58 -30.06 -2.84
C MET A 35 6.26 -30.20 -2.08
N CYS A 36 5.49 -29.13 -2.08
CA CYS A 36 4.11 -29.09 -1.59
C CYS A 36 3.12 -29.00 -2.75
N THR A 37 2.04 -29.77 -2.70
CA THR A 37 0.88 -29.69 -3.60
C THR A 37 -0.35 -29.27 -2.78
N THR A 38 -1.01 -28.15 -3.07
CA THR A 38 -2.22 -27.72 -2.35
C THR A 38 -3.40 -28.66 -2.62
N VAL A 39 -4.08 -29.08 -1.54
CA VAL A 39 -5.18 -30.07 -1.56
C VAL A 39 -6.53 -29.43 -1.25
N ARG A 40 -6.55 -28.42 -0.37
CA ARG A 40 -7.76 -27.71 0.10
C ARG A 40 -7.42 -26.34 0.66
N ALA A 41 -8.21 -25.33 0.31
CA ALA A 41 -8.18 -23.99 0.91
C ALA A 41 -9.54 -23.65 1.52
N LEU A 42 -9.57 -23.43 2.84
CA LEU A 42 -10.81 -23.26 3.61
C LEU A 42 -10.85 -21.90 4.31
N THR A 43 -11.90 -21.12 4.05
CA THR A 43 -12.22 -19.91 4.83
C THR A 43 -13.03 -20.31 6.07
N VAL A 44 -12.55 -19.96 7.26
CA VAL A 44 -13.17 -20.31 8.55
C VAL A 44 -13.47 -19.02 9.33
N GLU A 45 -14.63 -18.93 9.98
CA GLU A 45 -15.06 -17.69 10.70
C GLU A 45 -14.38 -17.49 12.06
N THR A 46 -13.94 -18.58 12.70
CA THR A 46 -13.23 -18.57 13.99
C THR A 46 -11.98 -19.44 13.88
N CYS A 47 -10.81 -18.82 13.83
CA CYS A 47 -9.54 -19.51 13.56
C CYS A 47 -8.66 -19.73 14.79
N ASP A 48 -8.36 -21.00 15.09
CA ASP A 48 -7.27 -21.38 15.99
C ASP A 48 -5.89 -21.14 15.36
N TRP A 49 -5.81 -21.22 14.03
CA TRP A 49 -4.65 -20.94 13.19
C TRP A 49 -5.09 -20.52 11.78
N GLY A 50 -4.21 -19.87 11.02
CA GLY A 50 -4.40 -19.53 9.61
C GLY A 50 -3.07 -19.54 8.86
N SER A 51 -3.11 -19.67 7.53
CA SER A 51 -1.89 -19.82 6.71
C SER A 51 -1.10 -18.53 6.53
N CYS A 52 -1.78 -17.38 6.56
CA CYS A 52 -1.16 -16.06 6.59
C CYS A 52 -2.11 -15.05 7.27
N GLY A 53 -1.62 -14.33 8.27
CA GLY A 53 -2.28 -13.17 8.88
C GLY A 53 -1.42 -11.91 8.84
N GLU A 54 -2.04 -10.76 8.62
CA GLU A 54 -1.38 -9.46 8.79
C GLU A 54 -1.33 -9.11 10.29
N TRP A 55 -0.20 -8.59 10.78
CA TRP A 55 0.13 -8.24 12.17
C TRP A 55 0.27 -9.42 13.16
N CYS A 56 1.49 -9.90 13.34
CA CYS A 56 1.84 -11.00 14.27
C CYS A 56 1.64 -10.69 15.77
N LEU A 57 1.51 -9.42 16.16
CA LEU A 57 1.33 -9.02 17.58
C LEU A 57 -0.12 -9.21 18.07
N SER A 58 -1.08 -9.27 17.16
CA SER A 58 -2.48 -9.61 17.44
C SER A 58 -2.72 -11.10 17.22
N LYS A 59 -3.42 -11.76 18.15
CA LYS A 59 -4.07 -13.05 17.82
C LYS A 59 -5.07 -12.82 16.69
N THR A 60 -5.16 -13.76 15.77
CA THR A 60 -6.11 -13.75 14.64
C THR A 60 -7.56 -13.89 15.12
N SER A 61 -8.16 -12.77 15.55
CA SER A 61 -9.56 -12.70 15.99
C SER A 61 -10.48 -12.33 14.83
N GLY A 62 -11.12 -13.33 14.22
CA GLY A 62 -12.01 -13.18 13.08
C GLY A 62 -11.82 -14.31 12.07
N SER A 63 -12.33 -14.09 10.86
CA SER A 63 -12.19 -15.07 9.79
C SER A 63 -10.78 -15.10 9.20
N CYS A 64 -10.33 -16.29 8.80
CA CYS A 64 -9.04 -16.51 8.15
C CYS A 64 -9.13 -17.61 7.09
N ILE A 65 -8.05 -17.83 6.34
CA ILE A 65 -7.93 -18.93 5.38
C ILE A 65 -6.87 -19.93 5.86
N GLN A 66 -7.24 -21.21 5.83
CA GLN A 66 -6.41 -22.37 6.14
C GLN A 66 -6.15 -23.17 4.86
N ILE A 67 -4.89 -23.28 4.46
CA ILE A 67 -4.42 -24.07 3.32
C ILE A 67 -3.79 -25.36 3.85
N TYR A 68 -4.23 -26.51 3.34
CA TYR A 68 -3.61 -27.81 3.60
C TYR A 68 -2.99 -28.36 2.31
N VAL A 69 -1.82 -28.97 2.43
CA VAL A 69 -0.97 -29.42 1.32
C VAL A 69 -0.52 -30.87 1.52
N ASN A 70 -0.31 -31.59 0.43
CA ASN A 70 0.45 -32.84 0.44
C ASN A 70 1.93 -32.51 0.32
N LEU A 71 2.74 -33.08 1.22
CA LEU A 71 4.17 -32.92 1.29
C LEU A 71 4.84 -34.13 0.61
N ARG A 72 5.65 -33.90 -0.42
CA ARG A 72 6.36 -34.97 -1.15
C ARG A 72 7.81 -34.60 -1.44
N ARG A 73 8.63 -35.61 -1.72
CA ARG A 73 9.99 -35.44 -2.25
C ARG A 73 9.95 -34.83 -3.67
N ASN A 74 11.07 -34.26 -4.07
CA ASN A 74 11.27 -33.71 -5.41
C ASN A 74 11.28 -34.86 -6.42
N GLY A 75 10.68 -34.61 -7.59
CA GLY A 75 10.77 -35.47 -8.77
C GLY A 75 12.09 -35.27 -9.52
N SER A 76 12.11 -35.72 -10.77
CA SER A 76 13.32 -35.73 -11.61
C SER A 76 13.42 -34.51 -12.52
N ASN A 77 14.63 -34.08 -12.86
CA ASN A 77 14.84 -33.01 -13.83
C ASN A 77 15.11 -33.62 -15.22
N LEU A 78 14.27 -33.31 -16.21
CA LEU A 78 14.30 -33.92 -17.54
C LEU A 78 14.79 -32.93 -18.59
N LEU A 79 15.76 -33.35 -19.41
CA LEU A 79 16.16 -32.67 -20.63
C LEU A 79 15.67 -33.46 -21.85
N LEU A 80 14.76 -32.84 -22.59
CA LEU A 80 14.27 -33.32 -23.88
C LEU A 80 15.13 -32.69 -24.97
N ALA A 81 16.00 -33.49 -25.60
CA ALA A 81 17.03 -32.98 -26.49
C ALA A 81 16.58 -32.95 -27.97
N ASN A 82 17.13 -31.99 -28.72
CA ASN A 82 16.90 -31.81 -30.15
C ASN A 82 15.40 -31.66 -30.52
N CYS A 83 14.65 -30.92 -29.70
CA CYS A 83 13.24 -30.65 -29.93
C CYS A 83 12.98 -29.72 -31.12
N THR A 84 11.95 -30.05 -31.90
CA THR A 84 11.43 -29.27 -33.02
C THR A 84 9.92 -29.07 -32.87
N ASN A 85 9.36 -28.11 -33.63
CA ASN A 85 7.90 -27.88 -33.70
C ASN A 85 7.25 -27.74 -32.30
N ILE A 86 7.89 -26.94 -31.43
CA ILE A 86 7.45 -26.69 -30.06
C ILE A 86 6.18 -25.82 -30.08
N ALA A 87 5.15 -26.26 -29.37
CA ALA A 87 3.89 -25.56 -29.18
C ALA A 87 3.55 -25.51 -27.68
N GLN A 88 3.25 -24.32 -27.16
CA GLN A 88 2.79 -24.09 -25.79
C GLN A 88 1.31 -23.72 -25.83
N LYS A 89 0.48 -24.40 -25.04
CA LYS A 89 -0.95 -24.10 -24.88
C LYS A 89 -1.23 -23.77 -23.41
N PHE A 90 -1.69 -22.56 -23.14
CA PHE A 90 -2.25 -22.18 -21.84
C PHE A 90 -3.74 -22.55 -21.81
N CYS A 91 -4.15 -23.42 -20.89
CA CYS A 91 -5.54 -23.84 -20.72
C CYS A 91 -6.19 -23.10 -19.53
N TYR A 92 -6.53 -21.83 -19.74
CA TYR A 92 -7.12 -20.95 -18.72
C TYR A 92 -8.28 -21.60 -17.96
N GLY A 93 -8.10 -21.85 -16.66
CA GLY A 93 -9.21 -21.79 -15.72
C GLY A 93 -9.66 -20.32 -15.55
N LYS A 94 -10.94 -20.10 -15.29
CA LYS A 94 -11.53 -18.75 -15.35
C LYS A 94 -11.43 -18.06 -14.00
N ASP A 95 -10.45 -17.15 -13.83
CA ASP A 95 -10.29 -16.32 -12.62
C ASP A 95 -11.62 -15.60 -12.30
N GLN A 96 -12.27 -16.04 -11.23
CA GLN A 96 -13.60 -15.57 -10.83
C GLN A 96 -13.57 -14.12 -10.31
N GLU A 97 -12.42 -13.53 -10.00
CA GLU A 97 -12.30 -12.11 -9.69
C GLU A 97 -12.40 -11.26 -10.95
N VAL A 98 -11.66 -11.66 -11.99
CA VAL A 98 -11.50 -10.96 -13.29
C VAL A 98 -12.68 -11.21 -14.23
N ALA A 99 -13.35 -12.36 -14.13
CA ALA A 99 -14.46 -12.74 -15.01
C ALA A 99 -15.64 -11.75 -14.95
N LYS A 100 -16.25 -11.50 -16.11
CA LYS A 100 -17.37 -10.55 -16.27
C LYS A 100 -18.60 -11.00 -15.48
N LYS A 101 -18.89 -10.28 -14.40
CA LYS A 101 -20.05 -10.48 -13.50
C LYS A 101 -21.26 -9.70 -14.02
N ASN A 102 -22.23 -10.41 -14.61
CA ASN A 102 -23.50 -9.84 -15.06
C ASN A 102 -24.49 -9.80 -13.88
N ARG A 103 -25.02 -8.61 -13.55
CA ARG A 103 -25.93 -8.39 -12.42
C ARG A 103 -27.38 -8.47 -12.89
N CYS A 104 -28.03 -9.59 -12.67
CA CYS A 104 -29.40 -9.82 -13.16
C CYS A 104 -30.45 -8.90 -12.52
N ILE A 105 -30.19 -8.47 -11.28
CA ILE A 105 -30.97 -7.44 -10.57
C ILE A 105 -31.02 -6.11 -11.37
N ALA A 106 -29.96 -5.81 -12.13
CA ALA A 106 -29.83 -4.63 -12.97
C ALA A 106 -30.34 -4.82 -14.43
N ASP A 107 -31.18 -5.85 -14.68
CA ASP A 107 -31.67 -6.27 -16.01
C ASP A 107 -30.59 -6.80 -16.99
N GLU A 108 -29.32 -6.88 -16.59
CA GLU A 108 -28.21 -7.28 -17.48
C GLU A 108 -28.37 -8.70 -18.04
N CYS A 109 -29.06 -9.58 -17.31
CA CYS A 109 -29.21 -10.99 -17.68
C CYS A 109 -30.32 -11.28 -18.70
N LYS A 110 -30.98 -10.25 -19.27
CA LYS A 110 -32.03 -10.40 -20.29
C LYS A 110 -31.62 -11.16 -21.55
N ASN A 111 -30.32 -11.23 -21.85
CA ASN A 111 -29.79 -11.87 -23.05
C ASN A 111 -28.70 -12.93 -22.77
N LEU A 112 -28.58 -13.43 -21.53
CA LEU A 112 -27.63 -14.50 -21.22
C LEU A 112 -27.92 -15.72 -22.09
N THR A 113 -26.88 -16.23 -22.75
CA THR A 113 -26.91 -17.41 -23.61
C THR A 113 -25.59 -18.15 -23.40
N GLY A 114 -25.64 -19.42 -23.00
CA GLY A 114 -24.47 -20.17 -22.50
C GLY A 114 -24.58 -20.55 -21.03
N THR A 115 -23.48 -21.01 -20.43
CA THR A 115 -23.43 -21.55 -19.06
C THR A 115 -22.92 -20.50 -18.08
N PHE A 116 -23.59 -20.37 -16.93
CA PHE A 116 -23.32 -19.34 -15.92
C PHE A 116 -23.23 -19.96 -14.52
N ASN A 117 -22.28 -19.49 -13.71
CA ASN A 117 -22.27 -19.73 -12.28
C ASN A 117 -22.80 -18.48 -11.57
N CYS A 118 -23.89 -18.61 -10.82
CA CYS A 118 -24.62 -17.49 -10.24
C CYS A 118 -24.62 -17.52 -8.71
N THR A 119 -24.43 -16.36 -8.09
CA THR A 119 -24.57 -16.17 -6.64
C THR A 119 -25.56 -15.03 -6.40
N THR A 120 -26.75 -15.36 -5.89
CA THR A 120 -27.83 -14.39 -5.57
C THR A 120 -28.11 -13.39 -6.70
N GLY A 121 -28.30 -13.89 -7.93
CA GLY A 121 -28.60 -13.05 -9.09
C GLY A 121 -27.42 -12.22 -9.63
N THR A 122 -26.18 -12.49 -9.21
CA THR A 122 -24.96 -12.07 -9.92
C THR A 122 -24.36 -13.29 -10.60
N CYS A 123 -24.31 -13.29 -11.93
CA CYS A 123 -23.91 -14.44 -12.75
C CYS A 123 -22.58 -14.20 -13.46
N ILE A 124 -21.60 -15.07 -13.22
CA ILE A 124 -20.33 -15.15 -13.93
C ILE A 124 -20.55 -16.01 -15.17
N ASP A 125 -20.15 -15.50 -16.33
CA ASP A 125 -20.13 -16.27 -17.59
C ASP A 125 -19.02 -17.31 -17.56
N ILE A 126 -19.34 -18.59 -17.71
CA ILE A 126 -18.38 -19.70 -17.73
C ILE A 126 -18.38 -20.47 -19.05
N THR A 127 -19.13 -20.00 -20.06
CA THR A 127 -19.42 -20.70 -21.31
C THR A 127 -18.16 -21.13 -22.06
N ASP A 128 -17.25 -20.20 -22.38
CA ASP A 128 -16.03 -20.45 -23.17
C ASP A 128 -14.93 -21.20 -22.39
N SER A 129 -15.26 -21.78 -21.24
CA SER A 129 -14.30 -22.38 -20.32
C SER A 129 -14.71 -23.76 -19.84
N PHE A 130 -16.01 -24.12 -19.91
CA PHE A 130 -16.54 -25.38 -19.41
C PHE A 130 -17.63 -25.96 -20.30
N GLU A 131 -17.49 -27.24 -20.63
CA GLU A 131 -18.52 -28.05 -21.27
C GLU A 131 -19.18 -28.92 -20.22
N CYS A 132 -20.42 -28.60 -19.87
CA CYS A 132 -21.16 -29.27 -18.80
C CYS A 132 -22.15 -30.29 -19.36
N VAL A 133 -21.90 -31.57 -19.08
CA VAL A 133 -22.82 -32.68 -19.34
C VAL A 133 -23.68 -32.91 -18.09
N TYR A 134 -25.00 -32.78 -18.26
CA TYR A 134 -25.99 -32.93 -17.20
C TYR A 134 -27.26 -33.62 -17.73
N LYS A 135 -28.06 -34.17 -16.82
CA LYS A 135 -29.32 -34.88 -17.15
C LYS A 135 -30.56 -34.22 -16.57
N ASP A 136 -30.44 -33.64 -15.38
CA ASP A 136 -31.55 -33.06 -14.64
C ASP A 136 -31.41 -31.53 -14.56
N THR A 137 -32.45 -30.80 -14.97
CA THR A 137 -32.55 -29.35 -14.78
C THR A 137 -33.80 -28.94 -13.99
N ASP A 138 -33.72 -27.81 -13.28
CA ASP A 138 -34.93 -27.16 -12.74
C ASP A 138 -35.74 -26.50 -13.86
N PRO A 139 -37.07 -26.37 -13.70
CA PRO A 139 -37.93 -25.67 -14.65
C PRO A 139 -37.40 -24.25 -15.01
N PRO A 140 -37.41 -23.86 -16.30
CA PRO A 140 -36.75 -22.65 -16.77
C PRO A 140 -37.23 -21.36 -16.09
N LEU A 141 -36.33 -20.70 -15.36
CA LEU A 141 -36.55 -19.38 -14.79
C LEU A 141 -36.40 -18.30 -15.87
N LYS A 142 -37.51 -17.65 -16.22
CA LYS A 142 -37.49 -16.56 -17.19
C LYS A 142 -36.99 -15.26 -16.56
N CYS A 143 -35.75 -14.91 -16.89
CA CYS A 143 -35.11 -13.65 -16.54
C CYS A 143 -35.48 -12.47 -17.47
N SER A 144 -36.08 -12.76 -18.64
CA SER A 144 -36.50 -11.73 -19.60
C SER A 144 -37.97 -11.29 -19.42
N GLY A 145 -38.18 -9.97 -19.26
CA GLY A 145 -39.52 -9.34 -19.23
C GLY A 145 -39.87 -8.64 -17.92
N ARG A 146 -41.14 -8.20 -17.77
CA ARG A 146 -41.58 -7.31 -16.67
C ARG A 146 -41.40 -7.86 -15.25
N ARG A 147 -41.33 -9.19 -15.06
CA ARG A 147 -41.07 -9.84 -13.75
C ARG A 147 -39.63 -10.33 -13.57
N GLY A 148 -38.78 -10.19 -14.60
CA GLY A 148 -37.42 -10.77 -14.63
C GLY A 148 -36.56 -10.42 -13.42
N LYS A 149 -36.61 -9.16 -12.96
CA LYS A 149 -35.85 -8.68 -11.78
C LYS A 149 -36.12 -9.45 -10.49
N ILE A 150 -37.29 -10.06 -10.36
CA ILE A 150 -37.66 -10.89 -9.21
C ILE A 150 -37.15 -12.32 -9.45
N THR A 151 -37.52 -12.94 -10.57
CA THR A 151 -37.13 -14.33 -10.89
C THR A 151 -35.62 -14.54 -11.04
N CYS A 152 -34.84 -13.50 -11.32
CA CYS A 152 -33.38 -13.60 -11.38
C CYS A 152 -32.66 -13.50 -10.03
N ILE A 153 -33.29 -13.00 -8.95
CA ILE A 153 -32.57 -12.84 -7.67
C ILE A 153 -32.28 -14.19 -7.01
N ASP A 154 -33.15 -15.17 -7.29
CA ASP A 154 -33.10 -16.55 -6.81
C ASP A 154 -32.08 -17.43 -7.59
N LEU A 155 -31.36 -16.86 -8.56
CA LEU A 155 -30.30 -17.60 -9.28
C LEU A 155 -29.11 -17.87 -8.36
N HIS A 156 -28.96 -19.14 -7.94
CA HIS A 156 -27.86 -19.60 -7.09
C HIS A 156 -27.33 -21.00 -7.51
N GLY A 157 -26.07 -21.09 -7.92
CA GLY A 157 -25.41 -22.27 -8.47
C GLY A 157 -25.25 -22.19 -10.00
N LEU A 158 -25.03 -23.34 -10.65
CA LEU A 158 -24.89 -23.42 -12.11
C LEU A 158 -26.23 -23.34 -12.84
N TYR A 159 -26.26 -22.59 -13.94
CA TYR A 159 -27.40 -22.47 -14.85
C TYR A 159 -26.94 -22.57 -16.31
N ASN A 160 -27.73 -23.23 -17.15
CA ASN A 160 -27.68 -23.02 -18.60
C ASN A 160 -28.74 -21.96 -18.96
N CYS A 161 -28.34 -20.90 -19.65
CA CYS A 161 -29.21 -19.83 -20.09
C CYS A 161 -29.33 -19.81 -21.62
N ASN A 162 -30.52 -19.47 -22.12
CA ASN A 162 -30.78 -19.16 -23.52
C ASN A 162 -31.66 -17.92 -23.62
N ARG A 163 -31.11 -16.81 -24.16
CA ARG A 163 -31.77 -15.50 -24.31
C ARG A 163 -32.50 -15.04 -23.04
N GLY A 164 -31.81 -15.13 -21.90
CA GLY A 164 -32.36 -14.74 -20.59
C GLY A 164 -33.52 -15.63 -20.10
N THR A 165 -33.53 -16.90 -20.49
CA THR A 165 -34.32 -17.97 -19.86
C THR A 165 -33.33 -19.00 -19.34
N CYS A 166 -33.29 -19.25 -18.04
CA CYS A 166 -32.20 -19.98 -17.38
C CYS A 166 -32.71 -21.20 -16.61
N GLU A 167 -32.20 -22.37 -16.94
CA GLU A 167 -32.47 -23.65 -16.28
C GLU A 167 -31.33 -23.96 -15.30
N ARG A 168 -31.66 -24.28 -14.04
CA ARG A 168 -30.63 -24.66 -13.06
C ARG A 168 -30.14 -26.05 -13.37
N ILE A 169 -28.84 -26.26 -13.42
CA ILE A 169 -28.25 -27.59 -13.57
C ILE A 169 -28.21 -28.26 -12.20
N ARG A 170 -28.83 -29.43 -12.05
CA ARG A 170 -28.79 -30.21 -10.80
C ARG A 170 -27.62 -31.18 -10.81
N SER A 171 -27.00 -31.39 -9.65
CA SER A 171 -26.04 -32.48 -9.44
C SER A 171 -26.78 -33.84 -9.47
N PRO A 172 -26.21 -34.89 -10.11
CA PRO A 172 -24.87 -34.94 -10.69
C PRO A 172 -24.78 -34.33 -12.10
N TYR A 173 -23.76 -33.51 -12.29
CA TYR A 173 -23.30 -33.00 -13.59
C TYR A 173 -21.77 -33.13 -13.66
N ASN A 174 -21.22 -33.28 -14.86
CA ASN A 174 -19.78 -33.21 -15.10
C ASN A 174 -19.47 -31.98 -15.95
N CYS A 175 -18.62 -31.08 -15.47
CA CYS A 175 -18.16 -29.92 -16.24
C CYS A 175 -16.67 -30.08 -16.55
N ASP A 176 -16.37 -30.49 -17.78
CA ASP A 176 -15.02 -30.61 -18.30
C ASP A 176 -14.52 -29.24 -18.78
N ARG A 177 -13.21 -28.96 -18.72
CA ARG A 177 -12.67 -27.70 -19.25
C ARG A 177 -12.73 -27.69 -20.78
N GLN A 178 -13.18 -26.59 -21.39
CA GLN A 178 -13.05 -26.36 -22.83
C GLN A 178 -11.60 -25.95 -23.20
N CYS A 179 -10.69 -26.92 -23.16
CA CYS A 179 -9.38 -26.82 -23.79
C CYS A 179 -9.17 -28.06 -24.68
N GLY A 180 -9.94 -28.14 -25.78
CA GLY A 180 -9.92 -29.25 -26.74
C GLY A 180 -8.94 -29.07 -27.91
N ASP A 181 -8.63 -27.83 -28.27
CA ASP A 181 -7.71 -27.53 -29.38
C ASP A 181 -6.24 -27.60 -28.95
N ILE A 182 -5.79 -28.75 -28.42
CA ILE A 182 -4.38 -29.02 -28.13
C ILE A 182 -3.80 -29.83 -29.30
N PRO A 183 -2.88 -29.28 -30.12
CA PRO A 183 -2.43 -29.93 -31.35
C PRO A 183 -1.38 -31.02 -31.06
N THR A 184 -1.87 -32.24 -30.81
CA THR A 184 -1.10 -33.47 -30.58
C THR A 184 -0.55 -34.10 -31.85
N ARG A 185 -1.04 -33.70 -33.04
CA ARG A 185 -0.51 -34.15 -34.33
C ARG A 185 0.99 -33.88 -34.48
N ASN A 186 1.73 -34.92 -34.87
CA ASN A 186 3.19 -34.90 -35.07
C ASN A 186 3.93 -34.37 -33.82
N LYS A 187 3.57 -34.89 -32.64
CA LYS A 187 4.24 -34.69 -31.35
C LYS A 187 4.57 -36.06 -30.74
N ASN A 188 5.76 -36.21 -30.19
CA ASN A 188 6.16 -37.39 -29.42
C ASN A 188 6.49 -37.05 -27.96
N VAL A 189 6.30 -35.79 -27.55
CA VAL A 189 6.56 -35.30 -26.19
C VAL A 189 5.45 -34.34 -25.75
N ILE A 190 4.91 -34.58 -24.55
CA ILE A 190 3.87 -33.77 -23.90
C ILE A 190 4.26 -33.53 -22.43
N MET A 191 4.70 -32.32 -22.09
CA MET A 191 5.02 -31.94 -20.71
C MET A 191 3.97 -30.96 -20.17
N MET A 192 3.37 -31.31 -19.03
CA MET A 192 2.36 -30.46 -18.37
C MET A 192 2.98 -29.67 -17.21
N SER A 193 2.61 -28.39 -17.10
CA SER A 193 3.15 -27.44 -16.13
C SER A 193 2.01 -26.64 -15.50
N GLY A 194 1.24 -27.30 -14.62
CA GLY A 194 0.04 -26.69 -14.02
C GLY A 194 -1.09 -26.56 -15.05
N ASP A 195 -1.47 -25.33 -15.40
CA ASP A 195 -2.49 -25.03 -16.40
C ASP A 195 -1.92 -24.93 -17.84
N GLU A 196 -0.64 -25.22 -18.03
CA GLU A 196 0.05 -25.19 -19.32
C GLU A 196 0.42 -26.58 -19.84
N VAL A 197 0.35 -26.75 -21.17
CA VAL A 197 0.82 -27.96 -21.88
C VAL A 197 1.84 -27.56 -22.94
N TYR A 198 3.02 -28.17 -22.87
CA TYR A 198 4.11 -28.02 -23.82
C TYR A 198 4.18 -29.29 -24.68
N LEU A 199 4.00 -29.13 -25.99
CA LEU A 199 4.05 -30.23 -26.96
C LEU A 199 5.20 -30.02 -27.95
N SER A 200 5.91 -31.08 -28.31
CA SER A 200 7.04 -31.00 -29.24
C SER A 200 7.34 -32.34 -29.90
N GLN A 201 8.23 -32.32 -30.90
CA GLN A 201 8.86 -33.49 -31.49
C GLN A 201 10.36 -33.49 -31.12
N CYS A 202 10.78 -34.33 -30.17
CA CYS A 202 12.17 -34.41 -29.69
C CYS A 202 12.77 -35.79 -29.97
N GLN A 203 14.09 -35.89 -29.97
CA GLN A 203 14.77 -37.15 -30.33
C GLN A 203 14.99 -38.09 -29.13
N ARG A 204 15.10 -37.53 -27.91
CA ARG A 204 15.38 -38.29 -26.68
C ARG A 204 15.08 -37.50 -25.42
N CYS A 205 14.86 -38.22 -24.32
CA CYS A 205 14.68 -37.72 -22.97
C CYS A 205 15.83 -38.22 -22.09
N ILE A 206 16.49 -37.29 -21.39
CA ILE A 206 17.65 -37.56 -20.53
C ILE A 206 17.34 -37.02 -19.14
N ASP A 207 17.54 -37.85 -18.12
CA ASP A 207 17.54 -37.41 -16.72
C ASP A 207 18.79 -36.59 -16.43
N LEU A 208 18.64 -35.34 -16.01
CA LEU A 208 19.75 -34.41 -15.77
C LEU A 208 20.58 -34.77 -14.53
N ASP A 209 19.95 -35.39 -13.54
CA ASP A 209 20.57 -35.70 -12.25
C ASP A 209 21.47 -36.94 -12.30
N SER A 210 21.11 -37.95 -13.12
CA SER A 210 21.89 -39.18 -13.33
C SER A 210 22.58 -39.30 -14.69
N GLY A 211 22.20 -38.48 -15.68
CA GLY A 211 22.66 -38.59 -17.07
C GLY A 211 22.09 -39.79 -17.85
N LYS A 212 21.12 -40.53 -17.29
CA LYS A 212 20.47 -41.68 -17.93
C LYS A 212 19.58 -41.20 -19.09
N GLU A 213 19.82 -41.67 -20.31
CA GLU A 213 18.82 -41.59 -21.39
C GLU A 213 17.68 -42.57 -21.03
N VAL A 214 16.45 -42.06 -20.91
CA VAL A 214 15.28 -42.82 -20.41
C VAL A 214 14.23 -43.13 -21.48
N TRP A 215 14.31 -42.47 -22.62
CA TRP A 215 13.48 -42.74 -23.81
C TRP A 215 14.14 -42.09 -25.03
N ASN A 216 13.92 -42.67 -26.21
CA ASN A 216 14.22 -42.03 -27.50
C ASN A 216 13.15 -42.29 -28.56
N GLU A 217 13.20 -41.49 -29.63
CA GLU A 217 12.26 -41.46 -30.74
C GLU A 217 12.13 -42.81 -31.49
N SER A 218 13.09 -43.73 -31.31
CA SER A 218 13.04 -45.08 -31.92
C SER A 218 12.08 -46.05 -31.20
N GLU A 219 11.50 -45.67 -30.05
CA GLU A 219 10.53 -46.49 -29.34
C GLU A 219 9.09 -46.33 -29.85
N GLU A 220 8.83 -45.43 -30.80
CA GLU A 220 7.49 -45.11 -31.37
C GLU A 220 6.39 -44.75 -30.35
N ASN A 221 6.78 -44.45 -29.10
CA ASN A 221 5.91 -44.01 -28.00
C ASN A 221 6.04 -42.50 -27.76
N ILE A 222 4.98 -41.91 -27.22
CA ILE A 222 4.88 -40.51 -26.82
C ILE A 222 5.21 -40.39 -25.32
N VAL A 223 6.20 -39.58 -24.96
CA VAL A 223 6.53 -39.30 -23.54
C VAL A 223 5.53 -38.30 -22.97
N MET A 224 5.03 -38.59 -21.77
CA MET A 224 4.22 -37.65 -20.99
C MET A 224 4.66 -37.57 -19.54
N ALA A 225 4.81 -36.36 -18.98
CA ALA A 225 5.02 -36.13 -17.55
C ALA A 225 4.40 -34.81 -17.05
N SER A 226 4.28 -34.66 -15.73
CA SER A 226 3.77 -33.47 -15.06
C SER A 226 4.85 -32.82 -14.20
N CYS A 227 5.39 -31.68 -14.65
CA CYS A 227 6.57 -31.02 -14.07
C CYS A 227 6.19 -29.70 -13.38
N LEU A 228 7.03 -29.19 -12.47
CA LEU A 228 6.80 -27.90 -11.80
C LEU A 228 6.91 -26.72 -12.76
N SER A 229 7.92 -26.73 -13.62
CA SER A 229 8.12 -25.74 -14.67
C SER A 229 8.81 -26.36 -15.89
N VAL A 230 8.57 -25.78 -17.07
CA VAL A 230 9.18 -26.20 -18.34
C VAL A 230 9.73 -24.97 -19.05
N ALA A 231 11.00 -25.00 -19.41
CA ALA A 231 11.71 -23.92 -20.10
C ALA A 231 12.20 -24.37 -21.49
N ASN A 232 12.08 -23.50 -22.49
CA ASN A 232 12.65 -23.73 -23.81
C ASN A 232 14.08 -23.17 -23.85
N THR A 233 15.07 -24.05 -24.02
CA THR A 233 16.49 -23.72 -23.97
C THR A 233 17.19 -24.03 -25.29
N THR A 234 18.44 -23.59 -25.44
CA THR A 234 19.28 -23.94 -26.60
C THR A 234 19.62 -25.44 -26.70
N ARG A 235 19.34 -26.24 -25.66
CA ARG A 235 19.51 -27.70 -25.65
C ARG A 235 18.22 -28.47 -25.98
N GLY A 236 17.08 -27.78 -25.96
CA GLY A 236 15.73 -28.34 -26.06
C GLY A 236 14.85 -27.94 -24.88
N LEU A 237 13.81 -28.71 -24.57
CA LEU A 237 12.95 -28.44 -23.43
C LEU A 237 13.59 -28.98 -22.15
N GLU A 238 13.82 -28.10 -21.18
CA GLU A 238 14.31 -28.42 -19.83
C GLU A 238 13.14 -28.33 -18.85
N ALA A 239 12.86 -29.41 -18.12
CA ALA A 239 11.69 -29.53 -17.27
C ALA A 239 12.09 -29.98 -15.85
N THR A 240 11.60 -29.28 -14.83
CA THR A 240 12.05 -29.46 -13.43
C THR A 240 10.97 -30.08 -12.56
N ASP A 241 11.38 -30.89 -11.58
CA ASP A 241 10.47 -31.60 -10.65
C ASP A 241 9.35 -32.35 -11.39
N CYS A 242 9.73 -33.19 -12.35
CA CYS A 242 8.80 -34.02 -13.11
C CYS A 242 8.34 -35.24 -12.30
N ILE A 243 7.03 -35.46 -12.28
CA ILE A 243 6.34 -36.61 -11.68
C ILE A 243 5.35 -37.23 -12.68
N ASN A 244 4.92 -38.46 -12.40
CA ASN A 244 4.05 -39.27 -13.25
C ASN A 244 4.54 -39.39 -14.72
N GLY A 245 5.83 -39.61 -14.91
CA GLY A 245 6.41 -39.93 -16.21
C GLY A 245 5.84 -41.24 -16.74
N SER A 246 5.25 -41.19 -17.93
CA SER A 246 4.61 -42.34 -18.58
C SER A 246 4.83 -42.33 -20.09
N LEU A 247 4.66 -43.50 -20.71
CA LEU A 247 4.74 -43.71 -22.15
C LEU A 247 3.34 -44.01 -22.70
N LEU A 248 2.92 -43.26 -23.72
CA LEU A 248 1.66 -43.43 -24.42
C LEU A 248 1.92 -44.00 -25.81
N ALA A 249 1.16 -45.01 -26.23
CA ALA A 249 1.21 -45.47 -27.62
C ALA A 249 0.64 -44.40 -28.56
N THR A 250 1.22 -44.27 -29.76
CA THR A 250 0.86 -43.23 -30.74
C THR A 250 -0.58 -43.27 -31.24
N ASN A 251 -1.30 -44.38 -31.03
CA ASN A 251 -2.73 -44.52 -31.36
C ASN A 251 -3.70 -44.07 -30.25
N VAL A 252 -3.20 -43.67 -29.07
CA VAL A 252 -4.03 -43.23 -27.93
C VAL A 252 -4.50 -41.77 -28.09
N LEU A 253 -3.76 -40.97 -28.86
CA LEU A 253 -4.07 -39.56 -29.10
C LEU A 253 -4.55 -39.35 -30.54
N ALA A 254 -5.55 -38.50 -30.71
CA ALA A 254 -5.97 -38.01 -32.02
C ALA A 254 -5.09 -36.81 -32.46
N ASP A 255 -5.37 -36.25 -33.64
CA ASP A 255 -4.70 -35.03 -34.15
C ASP A 255 -4.83 -33.81 -33.19
N MET A 256 -5.89 -33.79 -32.38
CA MET A 256 -6.14 -32.83 -31.30
C MET A 256 -6.63 -33.56 -30.03
N ALA A 257 -6.31 -33.04 -28.85
CA ALA A 257 -6.64 -33.68 -27.57
C ALA A 257 -7.18 -32.70 -26.51
N ASN A 258 -8.04 -33.19 -25.62
CA ASN A 258 -8.63 -32.39 -24.54
C ASN A 258 -7.73 -32.36 -23.30
N PHE A 259 -7.59 -31.20 -22.65
CA PHE A 259 -6.82 -31.05 -21.40
C PHE A 259 -7.26 -32.02 -20.30
N THR A 260 -8.57 -32.23 -20.12
CA THR A 260 -9.09 -33.22 -19.15
C THR A 260 -8.61 -34.64 -19.45
N TYR A 261 -8.53 -35.01 -20.74
CA TYR A 261 -8.06 -36.34 -21.16
C TYR A 261 -6.55 -36.49 -20.95
N LEU A 262 -5.76 -35.47 -21.29
CA LEU A 262 -4.33 -35.43 -20.98
C LEU A 262 -4.06 -35.50 -19.47
N SER A 263 -4.80 -34.72 -18.67
CA SER A 263 -4.71 -34.75 -17.20
C SER A 263 -5.03 -36.15 -16.65
N TYR A 264 -6.11 -36.78 -17.14
CA TYR A 264 -6.45 -38.16 -16.79
C TYR A 264 -5.34 -39.16 -17.18
N LEU A 265 -4.83 -39.13 -18.41
CA LEU A 265 -3.74 -40.00 -18.86
C LEU A 265 -2.49 -39.84 -17.97
N SER A 266 -2.17 -38.62 -17.55
CA SER A 266 -1.01 -38.36 -16.68
C SER A 266 -1.11 -38.94 -15.26
N VAL A 267 -2.28 -39.40 -14.83
CA VAL A 267 -2.49 -40.01 -13.51
C VAL A 267 -2.82 -41.51 -13.61
N PHE A 268 -3.52 -41.92 -14.67
CA PHE A 268 -4.06 -43.28 -14.81
C PHE A 268 -3.36 -44.16 -15.85
N ASN A 269 -2.41 -43.63 -16.64
CA ASN A 269 -1.59 -44.48 -17.51
C ASN A 269 -0.70 -45.42 -16.68
N THR A 270 -0.70 -46.70 -17.02
CA THR A 270 0.00 -47.76 -16.27
C THR A 270 1.42 -48.01 -16.75
N VAL A 271 1.81 -47.50 -17.92
CA VAL A 271 3.16 -47.66 -18.49
C VAL A 271 4.04 -46.51 -18.03
N VAL A 272 4.76 -46.71 -16.93
CA VAL A 272 5.76 -45.74 -16.41
C VAL A 272 6.91 -45.53 -17.39
N LEU A 273 7.46 -44.32 -17.43
CA LEU A 273 8.62 -43.93 -18.25
C LEU A 273 9.87 -44.73 -17.89
N ASP A 274 10.17 -44.82 -16.59
CA ASP A 274 11.30 -45.59 -16.07
C ASP A 274 10.83 -46.82 -15.29
N LYS A 275 11.26 -48.00 -15.73
CA LYS A 275 10.90 -49.29 -15.11
C LYS A 275 11.44 -49.42 -13.69
N ASP A 276 12.53 -48.73 -13.36
CA ASP A 276 13.08 -48.66 -12.00
C ASP A 276 12.26 -47.75 -11.07
N ARG A 277 11.29 -46.98 -11.61
CA ARG A 277 10.58 -45.87 -10.95
C ARG A 277 11.51 -44.87 -10.23
N LYS A 278 12.63 -44.51 -10.86
CA LYS A 278 13.55 -43.48 -10.35
C LYS A 278 13.41 -42.17 -11.10
N VAL A 279 13.20 -42.25 -12.42
CA VAL A 279 13.02 -41.06 -13.27
C VAL A 279 11.53 -40.77 -13.47
N ALA A 280 11.11 -39.57 -13.06
CA ALA A 280 9.73 -39.07 -13.02
C ALA A 280 8.72 -40.07 -12.41
N PRO A 281 8.91 -40.54 -11.16
CA PRO A 281 8.04 -41.54 -10.54
C PRO A 281 6.61 -41.04 -10.28
N PRO A 282 5.65 -41.96 -10.01
CA PRO A 282 4.30 -41.61 -9.58
C PRO A 282 4.28 -40.78 -8.29
N GLU A 283 3.40 -39.78 -8.18
CA GLU A 283 3.29 -38.91 -7.00
C GLU A 283 3.16 -39.67 -5.65
N PRO A 284 2.40 -40.80 -5.54
CA PRO A 284 2.33 -41.58 -4.30
C PRO A 284 3.67 -42.17 -3.84
N ASP A 285 4.57 -42.50 -4.76
CA ASP A 285 5.87 -43.10 -4.44
C ASP A 285 6.86 -42.04 -3.86
N LEU A 286 6.53 -40.74 -3.95
CA LEU A 286 7.29 -39.61 -3.40
C LEU A 286 6.69 -39.01 -2.11
N LEU A 287 5.48 -39.42 -1.71
CA LEU A 287 4.73 -38.77 -0.63
C LEU A 287 5.40 -38.95 0.75
N ILE A 288 5.50 -37.86 1.50
CA ILE A 288 6.06 -37.82 2.87
C ILE A 288 4.92 -37.72 3.90
N ALA A 289 3.97 -36.80 3.67
CA ALA A 289 2.80 -36.59 4.52
C ALA A 289 1.64 -36.02 3.71
N ASN A 290 0.41 -36.29 4.16
CA ASN A 290 -0.82 -35.76 3.58
C ASN A 290 -1.45 -34.70 4.48
N ASP A 291 -2.10 -33.69 3.87
CA ASP A 291 -2.83 -32.63 4.57
C ASP A 291 -2.03 -31.86 5.65
N SER A 292 -0.75 -31.61 5.42
CA SER A 292 0.07 -30.72 6.25
C SER A 292 -0.46 -29.28 6.20
N LYS A 293 -0.41 -28.57 7.34
CA LYS A 293 -0.82 -27.17 7.49
C LYS A 293 0.24 -26.27 6.87
N LEU A 294 -0.12 -25.53 5.82
CA LEU A 294 0.79 -24.57 5.19
C LEU A 294 0.78 -23.24 5.95
N LEU A 295 1.96 -22.73 6.30
CA LEU A 295 2.17 -21.38 6.84
C LEU A 295 3.12 -20.58 5.94
N ILE A 296 2.95 -19.25 5.87
CA ILE A 296 3.89 -18.37 5.14
C ILE A 296 5.31 -18.40 5.75
N ASN A 297 5.39 -18.45 7.08
CA ASN A 297 6.60 -18.55 7.90
C ASN A 297 6.24 -19.35 9.17
N LEU A 298 7.20 -19.54 10.09
CA LEU A 298 6.99 -20.24 11.37
C LEU A 298 5.91 -19.65 12.30
N GLU A 299 5.47 -18.41 12.07
CA GLU A 299 4.45 -17.74 12.91
C GLU A 299 3.09 -17.62 12.20
N GLY A 300 2.99 -18.01 10.92
CA GLY A 300 1.76 -17.89 10.12
C GLY A 300 1.36 -16.45 9.80
N CYS A 301 2.27 -15.49 9.88
CA CYS A 301 1.92 -14.06 9.82
C CYS A 301 3.05 -13.16 9.29
N VAL A 302 2.70 -11.94 8.87
CA VAL A 302 3.64 -10.90 8.44
C VAL A 302 3.37 -9.57 9.14
N ASN A 303 4.40 -8.74 9.28
CA ASN A 303 4.31 -7.42 9.91
C ASN A 303 4.44 -6.27 8.88
N THR A 304 4.08 -6.53 7.62
CA THR A 304 4.30 -5.64 6.47
C THR A 304 2.98 -5.26 5.82
N LEU A 305 2.53 -3.99 5.97
CA LEU A 305 1.34 -3.45 5.29
C LEU A 305 1.58 -3.30 3.76
N ARG A 306 1.62 -4.44 3.08
CA ARG A 306 1.96 -4.61 1.66
C ARG A 306 1.03 -5.62 0.97
N ASP A 307 -0.06 -6.03 1.63
CA ASP A 307 -0.99 -7.08 1.21
C ASP A 307 -0.31 -8.43 0.91
N GLU A 308 0.83 -8.72 1.57
CA GLU A 308 1.61 -9.94 1.30
C GLU A 308 0.82 -11.21 1.59
N CYS A 309 -0.08 -11.21 2.58
CA CYS A 309 -0.97 -12.34 2.79
C CYS A 309 -2.00 -12.52 1.67
N LYS A 310 -2.43 -11.44 1.01
CA LYS A 310 -3.39 -11.53 -0.10
C LYS A 310 -2.74 -12.19 -1.33
N ASP A 311 -1.53 -11.75 -1.68
CA ASP A 311 -0.77 -12.34 -2.80
C ASP A 311 -0.35 -13.78 -2.48
N PHE A 312 0.04 -14.07 -1.24
CA PHE A 312 0.29 -15.43 -0.76
C PHE A 312 -0.94 -16.33 -0.97
N LEU A 313 -2.11 -15.91 -0.47
CA LEU A 313 -3.34 -16.70 -0.59
C LEU A 313 -3.78 -16.87 -2.06
N LYS A 314 -3.56 -15.87 -2.92
CA LYS A 314 -3.84 -15.97 -4.38
C LYS A 314 -2.92 -16.95 -5.11
N ILE A 315 -1.67 -17.09 -4.68
CA ILE A 315 -0.70 -18.01 -5.31
C ILE A 315 -0.85 -19.43 -4.77
N TYR A 316 -0.84 -19.61 -3.45
CA TYR A 316 -0.75 -20.92 -2.79
C TYR A 316 -2.12 -21.55 -2.49
N GLY A 317 -3.20 -20.77 -2.49
CA GLY A 317 -4.56 -21.23 -2.16
C GLY A 317 -5.27 -22.03 -3.26
N LYS A 318 -4.64 -22.29 -4.41
CA LYS A 318 -5.25 -23.06 -5.50
C LYS A 318 -5.30 -24.56 -5.19
N ASP A 319 -6.45 -25.06 -4.75
CA ASP A 319 -6.72 -26.48 -4.53
C ASP A 319 -7.34 -27.21 -5.73
N GLY A 320 -7.71 -26.46 -6.77
CA GLY A 320 -8.36 -26.95 -7.99
C GLY A 320 -9.88 -27.06 -7.92
N THR A 321 -10.53 -26.64 -6.83
CA THR A 321 -12.00 -26.54 -6.72
C THR A 321 -12.58 -25.45 -7.62
N ASP A 322 -11.78 -24.43 -7.93
CA ASP A 322 -12.02 -23.40 -8.94
C ASP A 322 -11.80 -23.88 -10.39
N HIS A 323 -11.41 -25.15 -10.56
CA HIS A 323 -10.90 -25.76 -11.77
C HIS A 323 -9.69 -25.03 -12.39
N ASN A 324 -8.83 -24.38 -11.61
CA ASN A 324 -7.42 -24.16 -11.98
C ASN A 324 -6.58 -25.42 -11.67
N ALA A 325 -5.31 -25.42 -12.01
CA ALA A 325 -4.38 -26.45 -11.54
C ALA A 325 -4.02 -26.20 -10.07
N ARG A 326 -3.82 -27.29 -9.32
CA ARG A 326 -3.33 -27.23 -7.93
C ARG A 326 -1.99 -26.50 -7.87
N ALA A 327 -1.84 -25.60 -6.90
CA ALA A 327 -0.56 -24.96 -6.63
C ALA A 327 0.47 -26.04 -6.24
N ARG A 328 1.57 -26.12 -7.00
CA ARG A 328 2.77 -26.90 -6.66
C ARG A 328 3.94 -25.92 -6.49
N PHE A 329 4.69 -26.07 -5.41
CA PHE A 329 5.73 -25.10 -5.03
C PHE A 329 6.73 -25.71 -4.03
N PRO A 330 7.97 -25.20 -3.98
CA PRO A 330 8.95 -25.60 -2.97
C PRO A 330 8.50 -25.14 -1.57
N CYS A 331 8.69 -26.00 -0.58
CA CYS A 331 8.33 -25.77 0.81
C CYS A 331 9.30 -26.49 1.76
N TYR A 332 9.27 -26.09 3.03
CA TYR A 332 10.20 -26.55 4.06
C TYR A 332 9.45 -27.23 5.21
N TYR A 333 10.04 -28.27 5.79
CA TYR A 333 9.44 -29.08 6.84
C TYR A 333 10.49 -29.58 7.84
N SER A 334 10.04 -29.99 9.03
CA SER A 334 10.86 -30.67 10.04
C SER A 334 10.64 -32.18 9.96
N THR A 335 11.70 -32.98 10.09
CA THR A 335 11.58 -34.46 10.15
C THR A 335 10.77 -34.93 11.34
N ASP A 336 10.76 -34.12 12.41
CA ASP A 336 10.16 -34.46 13.70
C ASP A 336 8.69 -34.01 13.78
N ASN A 337 8.27 -33.12 12.87
CA ASN A 337 6.89 -32.65 12.76
C ASN A 337 6.53 -32.33 11.29
N THR A 338 5.81 -33.26 10.66
CA THR A 338 5.27 -33.12 9.29
C THR A 338 3.86 -32.48 9.25
N GLU A 339 3.23 -32.16 10.39
CA GLU A 339 1.93 -31.49 10.40
C GLU A 339 2.01 -30.03 9.94
N ILE A 340 3.18 -29.39 10.04
CA ILE A 340 3.37 -27.97 9.75
C ILE A 340 4.47 -27.83 8.71
N VAL A 341 4.17 -27.11 7.63
CA VAL A 341 5.11 -26.85 6.54
C VAL A 341 5.11 -25.37 6.17
N VAL A 342 6.27 -24.86 5.81
CA VAL A 342 6.54 -23.44 5.69
C VAL A 342 6.92 -23.09 4.24
N ALA A 343 6.34 -22.03 3.69
CA ALA A 343 6.66 -21.57 2.34
C ALA A 343 7.95 -20.75 2.27
N ARG A 344 8.22 -19.89 3.26
CA ARG A 344 9.44 -19.05 3.32
C ARG A 344 10.28 -19.42 4.54
N PHE A 345 11.40 -20.10 4.30
CA PHE A 345 12.42 -20.40 5.31
C PHE A 345 13.81 -20.09 4.73
N ASP A 346 14.64 -19.39 5.50
CA ASP A 346 16.02 -19.04 5.18
C ASP A 346 16.77 -18.92 6.50
N LEU A 347 17.52 -19.96 6.85
CA LEU A 347 18.25 -20.03 8.11
C LEU A 347 19.56 -19.22 8.06
N GLU A 348 20.18 -19.08 6.88
CA GLU A 348 21.44 -18.35 6.73
C GLU A 348 21.22 -16.84 6.95
N THR A 349 20.22 -16.25 6.29
CA THR A 349 19.85 -14.84 6.46
C THR A 349 19.34 -14.57 7.87
N THR A 350 18.50 -15.47 8.42
CA THR A 350 17.98 -15.34 9.79
C THR A 350 19.12 -15.38 10.82
N THR A 351 20.10 -16.28 10.65
CA THR A 351 21.28 -16.37 11.53
C THR A 351 22.17 -15.13 11.42
N LYS A 352 22.43 -14.63 10.19
CA LYS A 352 23.16 -13.37 9.98
C LYS A 352 22.48 -12.19 10.67
N GLN A 353 21.16 -12.04 10.51
CA GLN A 353 20.38 -10.98 11.16
C GLN A 353 20.40 -11.11 12.68
N PHE A 354 20.23 -12.31 13.23
CA PHE A 354 20.31 -12.58 14.67
C PHE A 354 21.67 -12.21 15.26
N ILE A 355 22.78 -12.60 14.60
CA ILE A 355 24.14 -12.29 15.06
C ILE A 355 24.37 -10.76 15.10
N ILE A 356 24.01 -10.04 14.03
CA ILE A 356 24.18 -8.58 13.96
C ILE A 356 23.29 -7.88 15.01
N ALA A 357 22.02 -8.27 15.10
CA ALA A 357 21.07 -7.73 16.06
C ALA A 357 21.47 -8.01 17.52
N SER A 358 22.18 -9.10 17.79
CA SER A 358 22.65 -9.46 19.14
C SER A 358 23.94 -8.73 19.52
N LEU A 359 24.96 -8.74 18.65
CA LEU A 359 26.28 -8.17 18.97
C LEU A 359 26.28 -6.64 19.06
N LEU A 360 25.59 -5.94 18.16
CA LEU A 360 25.67 -4.48 18.09
C LEU A 360 25.08 -3.76 19.32
N PRO A 361 23.87 -4.10 19.81
CA PRO A 361 23.31 -3.44 20.99
C PRO A 361 24.02 -3.87 22.29
N THR A 362 24.45 -5.13 22.41
CA THR A 362 25.10 -5.64 23.62
C THR A 362 26.49 -5.05 23.81
N THR A 363 27.29 -4.91 22.74
CA THR A 363 28.60 -4.22 22.80
C THR A 363 28.44 -2.74 23.18
N LEU A 364 27.50 -2.03 22.57
CA LEU A 364 27.19 -0.63 22.91
C LEU A 364 26.70 -0.47 24.37
N PHE A 365 25.91 -1.41 24.88
CA PHE A 365 25.47 -1.44 26.27
C PHE A 365 26.65 -1.67 27.23
N ILE A 366 27.50 -2.67 26.96
CA ILE A 366 28.67 -2.99 27.79
C ILE A 366 29.65 -1.80 27.84
N VAL A 367 29.97 -1.18 26.70
CA VAL A 367 30.82 0.02 26.65
C VAL A 367 30.19 1.20 27.40
N SER A 368 28.88 1.38 27.31
CA SER A 368 28.16 2.42 28.06
C SER A 368 28.14 2.16 29.58
N CYS A 369 28.09 0.89 30.01
CA CYS A 369 28.18 0.53 31.42
C CYS A 369 29.60 0.71 31.97
N LEU A 370 30.63 0.28 31.23
CA LEU A 370 32.04 0.42 31.64
C LEU A 370 32.45 1.90 31.78
N THR A 371 32.04 2.75 30.84
CA THR A 371 32.30 4.21 30.91
C THR A 371 31.60 4.86 32.10
N LEU A 372 30.37 4.47 32.44
CA LEU A 372 29.69 4.97 33.64
C LEU A 372 30.34 4.50 34.95
N ILE A 373 30.79 3.24 35.02
CA ILE A 373 31.53 2.71 36.18
C ILE A 373 32.87 3.44 36.36
N PHE A 374 33.55 3.76 35.26
CA PHE A 374 34.77 4.56 35.27
C PHE A 374 34.51 5.98 35.79
N CYS A 375 33.47 6.67 35.30
CA CYS A 375 33.05 7.98 35.83
C CYS A 375 32.70 7.92 37.33
N GLN A 376 31.96 6.90 37.76
CA GLN A 376 31.58 6.73 39.17
C GLN A 376 32.79 6.48 40.09
N ARG A 377 33.85 5.83 39.61
CA ARG A 377 35.08 5.59 40.41
C ARG A 377 36.11 6.70 40.34
N THR A 378 36.00 7.63 39.37
CA THR A 378 36.94 8.76 39.23
C THR A 378 36.43 10.05 39.87
N VAL A 379 35.13 10.19 40.11
CA VAL A 379 34.50 11.37 40.74
C VAL A 379 34.10 11.07 42.19
N VAL A 380 34.63 11.86 43.12
CA VAL A 380 34.27 11.80 44.55
C VAL A 380 33.69 13.15 45.00
N VAL A 381 32.63 13.12 45.79
CA VAL A 381 32.12 14.30 46.50
C VAL A 381 32.80 14.36 47.86
N GLY A 382 33.56 15.42 48.12
CA GLY A 382 34.09 15.70 49.47
C GLY A 382 33.06 16.41 50.34
N ASP A 383 33.28 16.45 51.65
CA ASP A 383 32.35 17.04 52.64
C ASP A 383 32.07 18.54 52.39
N ASP A 384 32.92 19.22 51.60
CA ASP A 384 32.70 20.57 51.05
C ASP A 384 31.52 20.67 50.04
N ALA A 385 30.79 19.57 49.81
CA ALA A 385 29.80 19.36 48.73
C ALA A 385 30.34 19.61 47.29
N LYS A 386 31.66 19.53 47.10
CA LYS A 386 32.33 19.74 45.80
C LYS A 386 32.77 18.41 45.20
N MET A 387 32.41 18.17 43.93
CA MET A 387 32.96 17.07 43.14
C MET A 387 34.44 17.33 42.82
N ARG A 388 35.28 16.33 43.05
CA ARG A 388 36.72 16.33 42.72
C ARG A 388 37.06 15.04 41.98
N PHE A 389 37.94 15.13 40.98
CA PHE A 389 38.48 13.96 40.29
C PHE A 389 39.71 13.41 41.01
N GLN A 390 39.80 12.09 41.17
CA GLN A 390 41.05 11.41 41.54
C GLN A 390 41.72 10.82 40.28
N GLY A 391 42.92 11.31 39.95
CA GLY A 391 43.83 10.64 39.01
C GLY A 391 44.65 9.54 39.73
N LEU A 392 45.34 8.64 39.05
CA LEU A 392 45.69 8.48 37.62
C LEU A 392 44.86 7.33 36.97
N ILE A 393 44.85 7.04 35.66
CA ILE A 393 45.94 6.93 34.67
C ILE A 393 45.50 7.47 33.28
N ILE A 394 46.47 7.94 32.50
CA ILE A 394 46.32 8.41 31.11
C ILE A 394 46.62 7.26 30.12
N SER A 395 45.72 6.99 29.16
CA SER A 395 46.06 6.71 27.73
C SER A 395 44.82 6.29 26.91
N MET A 396 44.91 6.46 25.58
CA MET A 396 44.07 5.82 24.54
C MET A 396 42.56 6.18 24.46
N ILE A 397 42.23 7.41 24.06
CA ILE A 397 41.15 7.66 23.07
C ILE A 397 41.58 8.77 22.09
N GLU A 398 42.49 8.43 21.16
CA GLU A 398 42.63 9.13 19.87
C GLU A 398 42.24 8.14 18.75
N ALA A 399 40.95 8.09 18.39
CA ALA A 399 40.41 7.48 17.16
C ALA A 399 38.86 7.52 17.15
N ALA A 400 38.24 8.70 16.96
CA ALA A 400 36.77 8.81 16.96
C ALA A 400 36.15 9.89 16.05
N GLU A 401 36.91 10.52 15.15
CA GLU A 401 36.36 11.48 14.16
C GLU A 401 36.77 11.17 12.71
N ILE A 402 36.23 10.07 12.16
CA ILE A 402 36.10 9.89 10.70
C ILE A 402 34.69 9.35 10.39
N LEU A 403 33.98 10.07 9.53
CA LEU A 403 32.73 9.68 8.83
C LEU A 403 31.50 9.30 9.69
N LEU A 404 30.69 10.31 10.00
CA LEU A 404 29.32 10.51 9.50
C LEU A 404 29.00 12.02 9.71
N TRP A 405 28.37 12.74 8.79
CA TRP A 405 27.00 12.55 8.27
C TRP A 405 26.81 13.07 6.84
N ARG A 406 25.86 12.49 6.10
CA ARG A 406 25.13 13.19 5.02
C ARG A 406 23.73 12.58 4.81
N PHE A 407 22.76 13.45 4.49
CA PHE A 407 21.37 13.16 4.08
C PHE A 407 20.48 12.59 5.21
N GLU A 408 19.45 13.31 5.67
CA GLU A 408 18.19 13.79 5.03
C GLU A 408 17.06 12.76 5.08
N ILE A 409 15.85 13.22 5.44
CA ILE A 409 14.64 13.16 4.59
C ILE A 409 13.50 13.98 5.26
N SER A 410 12.91 14.93 4.53
CA SER A 410 11.75 15.76 4.91
C SER A 410 10.39 15.05 4.68
N ASN A 411 9.32 15.39 5.43
CA ASN A 411 8.12 16.13 4.94
C ASN A 411 6.85 16.17 5.84
N TYR A 412 6.40 17.38 6.23
CA TYR A 412 5.07 17.99 5.96
C TYR A 412 3.70 17.39 6.58
N VAL A 413 2.81 18.23 7.25
CA VAL A 413 1.33 18.57 7.05
C VAL A 413 0.04 17.73 7.29
N GLY A 414 -1.07 18.40 7.74
CA GLY A 414 -2.49 18.06 7.36
C GLY A 414 -3.50 19.18 6.91
N MET A 415 -4.79 18.88 6.62
CA MET A 415 -5.89 19.88 6.42
C MET A 415 -7.38 19.43 6.70
N SER A 416 -8.44 20.09 6.12
CA SER A 416 -9.84 20.18 6.68
C SER A 416 -11.07 20.36 5.69
N THR A 417 -12.38 20.19 6.08
CA THR A 417 -13.65 20.12 5.23
C THR A 417 -14.62 21.36 5.27
N ASP A 418 -16.00 21.42 5.16
CA ASP A 418 -17.15 20.51 5.55
C ASP A 418 -18.55 20.70 4.84
N LYS A 419 -19.14 19.59 4.30
CA LYS A 419 -20.60 19.30 4.02
C LYS A 419 -21.42 20.35 3.18
N LEU A 420 -22.72 20.24 2.81
CA LEU A 420 -23.88 19.27 2.78
C LEU A 420 -24.78 19.64 1.54
N GLU A 421 -26.03 19.26 1.18
CA GLU A 421 -27.18 18.33 1.49
C GLU A 421 -28.05 18.27 0.16
N VAL A 422 -29.25 17.71 -0.14
CA VAL A 422 -30.42 16.95 0.42
C VAL A 422 -30.98 16.05 -0.75
N ALA A 423 -32.15 15.38 -0.85
CA ALA A 423 -33.38 15.11 -0.07
C ALA A 423 -34.16 13.90 -0.69
N LYS A 424 -35.13 13.33 0.06
CA LYS A 424 -36.22 12.41 -0.37
C LYS A 424 -35.83 11.02 -0.94
N GLU A 425 -36.59 9.94 -0.75
CA GLU A 425 -37.80 9.66 0.05
C GLU A 425 -37.73 8.17 0.49
N ALA A 426 -38.04 7.84 1.75
CA ALA A 426 -37.67 6.54 2.34
C ALA A 426 -38.71 5.41 2.23
N ASP A 427 -38.21 4.19 1.97
CA ASP A 427 -39.00 3.01 1.59
C ASP A 427 -38.42 1.72 2.23
N GLY A 428 -38.45 1.63 3.57
CA GLY A 428 -37.81 0.56 4.33
C GLY A 428 -38.47 0.27 5.68
N PHE A 429 -37.73 -0.40 6.58
CA PHE A 429 -38.28 -0.74 7.90
C PHE A 429 -38.13 0.43 8.87
N THR A 430 -39.13 0.62 9.73
CA THR A 430 -39.18 1.68 10.73
C THR A 430 -38.73 1.16 12.08
N VAL A 431 -37.79 1.88 12.71
CA VAL A 431 -37.29 1.65 14.07
C VAL A 431 -37.85 2.73 14.99
N ASP A 432 -38.18 2.37 16.23
CA ASP A 432 -38.48 3.32 17.30
C ASP A 432 -37.18 3.62 18.07
N SER A 433 -36.67 4.85 17.93
CA SER A 433 -35.35 5.27 18.44
C SER A 433 -35.18 5.02 19.93
N ASP A 434 -36.28 5.13 20.68
CA ASP A 434 -36.25 5.25 22.15
C ASP A 434 -36.22 3.88 22.84
N LYS A 435 -36.31 2.80 22.05
CA LYS A 435 -36.19 1.39 22.51
C LYS A 435 -35.16 0.57 21.77
N ASP A 436 -34.84 0.92 20.53
CA ASP A 436 -34.06 0.07 19.61
C ASP A 436 -32.89 0.81 18.93
N ASN A 437 -32.38 1.87 19.56
CA ASN A 437 -31.30 2.74 19.06
C ASN A 437 -30.10 2.00 18.44
N ALA A 438 -29.66 0.88 19.02
CA ALA A 438 -28.54 0.06 18.52
C ALA A 438 -28.75 -0.52 17.09
N LYS A 439 -29.96 -0.46 16.54
CA LYS A 439 -30.29 -0.94 15.18
C LYS A 439 -30.19 0.16 14.10
N LEU A 440 -29.91 1.41 14.47
CA LEU A 440 -29.80 2.56 13.55
C LEU A 440 -28.44 2.63 12.83
N ASN A 441 -28.19 1.71 11.90
CA ASN A 441 -27.00 1.71 11.04
C ASN A 441 -27.39 1.88 9.55
N GLY A 442 -26.90 2.93 8.89
CA GLY A 442 -27.18 3.30 7.50
C GLY A 442 -27.94 4.63 7.36
N PHE A 443 -28.46 4.92 6.16
CA PHE A 443 -29.29 6.11 5.91
C PHE A 443 -30.76 5.88 6.33
N PHE A 444 -31.41 6.89 6.92
CA PHE A 444 -32.80 6.83 7.37
C PHE A 444 -33.51 8.18 7.10
N GLU A 445 -34.84 8.16 6.95
CA GLU A 445 -35.71 9.33 7.06
C GLU A 445 -36.54 9.17 8.34
N CYS A 446 -36.47 10.14 9.26
CA CYS A 446 -37.15 10.08 10.56
C CYS A 446 -38.25 11.13 10.69
N LYS A 447 -39.37 10.76 11.32
CA LYS A 447 -40.50 11.66 11.63
C LYS A 447 -40.96 11.38 13.07
N GLY A 448 -40.45 12.18 14.02
CA GLY A 448 -40.51 11.87 15.45
C GLY A 448 -39.52 10.75 15.82
N SER A 449 -39.82 9.96 16.86
CA SER A 449 -39.00 8.79 17.28
C SER A 449 -38.99 7.64 16.25
N LYS A 450 -39.77 7.75 15.17
CA LYS A 450 -39.88 6.72 14.13
C LYS A 450 -38.96 7.03 12.95
N CYS A 451 -37.93 6.20 12.79
CA CYS A 451 -36.89 6.31 11.76
C CYS A 451 -37.00 5.17 10.74
N THR A 452 -37.19 5.49 9.45
CA THR A 452 -37.40 4.53 8.36
C THR A 452 -36.17 4.42 7.46
N LYS A 453 -35.60 3.20 7.32
CA LYS A 453 -34.31 3.00 6.63
C LYS A 453 -34.40 3.21 5.12
N ILE A 454 -33.54 4.06 4.56
CA ILE A 454 -33.35 4.22 3.10
C ILE A 454 -32.47 3.07 2.61
N LYS A 455 -33.02 2.17 1.78
CA LYS A 455 -32.37 0.91 1.39
C LYS A 455 -31.58 0.93 0.06
N LYS A 456 -31.62 2.01 -0.72
CA LYS A 456 -30.92 2.13 -2.01
C LYS A 456 -29.81 3.17 -1.95
N LEU A 457 -28.66 2.84 -2.55
CA LEU A 457 -27.74 3.87 -3.04
C LEU A 457 -28.36 4.53 -4.28
N PHE A 458 -28.13 5.83 -4.43
CA PHE A 458 -28.50 6.62 -5.61
C PHE A 458 -27.24 7.24 -6.23
N SER A 459 -27.31 7.55 -7.52
CA SER A 459 -26.27 8.26 -8.26
C SER A 459 -26.79 9.63 -8.64
N CYS A 460 -26.18 10.69 -8.13
CA CYS A 460 -26.47 12.06 -8.56
C CYS A 460 -25.60 12.40 -9.78
N ASP A 461 -26.20 12.63 -10.94
CA ASP A 461 -25.54 13.41 -11.99
C ASP A 461 -25.58 14.90 -11.60
N ARG A 462 -24.44 15.59 -11.69
CA ARG A 462 -24.35 17.02 -11.37
C ARG A 462 -25.03 17.83 -12.48
N ILE A 463 -26.13 18.51 -12.15
CA ILE A 463 -26.78 19.49 -13.01
C ILE A 463 -26.29 20.88 -12.62
N CYS A 464 -25.37 21.44 -13.39
CA CYS A 464 -25.17 22.89 -13.41
C CYS A 464 -26.47 23.54 -13.91
N LYS A 465 -27.01 24.52 -13.19
CA LYS A 465 -28.23 25.23 -13.61
C LYS A 465 -28.00 26.11 -14.84
N ASP A 466 -26.76 26.58 -14.99
CA ASP A 466 -26.36 27.58 -15.97
C ASP A 466 -25.54 26.94 -17.10
N ASN A 467 -25.68 27.46 -18.32
CA ASN A 467 -24.93 26.98 -19.49
C ASN A 467 -23.62 27.77 -19.66
N VAL A 468 -22.57 27.13 -20.17
CA VAL A 468 -21.29 27.78 -20.49
C VAL A 468 -21.49 28.69 -21.69
N THR A 469 -21.08 29.96 -21.60
CA THR A 469 -21.18 30.90 -22.72
C THR A 469 -20.02 30.68 -23.68
N THR A 470 -20.34 30.37 -24.94
CA THR A 470 -19.36 30.06 -25.99
C THR A 470 -19.31 31.13 -27.08
N LYS A 471 -20.32 32.02 -27.13
CA LYS A 471 -20.39 33.15 -28.05
C LYS A 471 -19.29 34.17 -27.75
N ASP A 472 -18.52 34.52 -28.78
CA ASP A 472 -17.47 35.55 -28.74
C ASP A 472 -16.46 35.32 -27.60
N LYS A 473 -16.08 34.04 -27.40
CA LYS A 473 -15.02 33.60 -26.48
C LYS A 473 -14.03 32.69 -27.20
N ASN A 474 -12.76 32.83 -26.88
CA ASN A 474 -11.67 32.06 -27.48
C ASN A 474 -10.75 31.38 -26.45
N VAL A 475 -10.81 31.77 -25.16
CA VAL A 475 -10.06 31.14 -24.06
C VAL A 475 -11.04 30.63 -23.02
N PHE A 476 -10.85 29.38 -22.58
CA PHE A 476 -11.58 28.77 -21.48
C PHE A 476 -10.57 28.25 -20.43
N ILE A 477 -10.71 28.67 -19.18
CA ILE A 477 -9.84 28.27 -18.07
C ILE A 477 -10.64 27.42 -17.07
N HIS A 478 -10.13 26.25 -16.72
CA HIS A 478 -10.77 25.30 -15.82
C HIS A 478 -10.10 25.33 -14.43
N VAL A 479 -10.85 25.71 -13.40
CA VAL A 479 -10.36 25.84 -12.01
C VAL A 479 -11.25 25.00 -11.11
N ASP A 480 -10.68 23.92 -10.55
CA ASP A 480 -11.43 22.97 -9.74
C ASP A 480 -12.74 22.54 -10.45
N ASP A 481 -13.95 22.84 -9.94
CA ASP A 481 -15.23 22.52 -10.60
C ASP A 481 -15.79 23.66 -11.51
N SER A 482 -15.11 24.80 -11.65
CA SER A 482 -15.56 25.97 -12.42
C SER A 482 -14.94 26.07 -13.82
N ILE A 483 -15.61 26.82 -14.71
CA ILE A 483 -15.12 27.15 -16.05
C ILE A 483 -15.21 28.66 -16.24
N HIS A 484 -14.08 29.30 -16.45
CA HIS A 484 -13.91 30.72 -16.71
C HIS A 484 -13.80 30.95 -18.23
N GLN A 485 -14.44 31.99 -18.78
CA GLN A 485 -14.54 32.20 -20.23
C GLN A 485 -14.12 33.61 -20.63
N ALA A 486 -13.19 33.74 -21.59
CA ALA A 486 -12.62 35.02 -22.01
C ALA A 486 -12.46 35.15 -23.54
N GLN A 487 -12.24 36.39 -23.99
CA GLN A 487 -11.77 36.71 -25.33
C GLN A 487 -10.45 37.46 -25.16
N CYS A 488 -9.34 36.84 -25.59
CA CYS A 488 -7.98 37.35 -25.37
C CYS A 488 -7.19 37.34 -26.68
N GLU A 489 -6.40 38.38 -26.95
CA GLU A 489 -5.59 38.48 -28.17
C GLU A 489 -4.28 37.69 -28.08
N PHE A 490 -3.67 37.62 -26.90
CA PHE A 490 -2.42 36.92 -26.62
C PHE A 490 -2.33 36.52 -25.14
N ALA A 491 -1.33 35.70 -24.79
CA ALA A 491 -1.01 35.36 -23.42
C ALA A 491 0.51 35.37 -23.19
N VAL A 492 0.92 35.85 -22.02
CA VAL A 492 2.32 35.95 -21.56
C VAL A 492 2.55 35.09 -20.32
N ALA A 493 3.77 34.59 -20.17
CA ALA A 493 4.22 33.87 -18.99
C ALA A 493 5.34 34.65 -18.28
N SER A 494 5.22 34.79 -16.97
CA SER A 494 6.24 35.37 -16.06
C SER A 494 7.08 34.31 -15.35
N THR A 495 6.77 33.03 -15.56
CA THR A 495 7.53 31.88 -15.06
C THR A 495 7.71 30.84 -16.15
N LYS A 496 8.76 30.04 -16.01
CA LYS A 496 9.12 28.96 -16.92
C LYS A 496 9.16 27.62 -16.18
N ALA A 497 8.50 26.61 -16.74
CA ALA A 497 8.56 25.25 -16.23
C ALA A 497 9.90 24.59 -16.57
N ASN A 498 10.52 23.92 -15.57
CA ASN A 498 11.77 23.16 -15.73
C ASN A 498 11.53 21.65 -15.56
N GLY A 499 10.49 21.14 -16.23
CA GLY A 499 10.04 19.75 -16.14
C GLY A 499 9.66 19.35 -14.71
N LYS A 500 10.44 18.46 -14.10
CA LYS A 500 10.22 17.96 -12.72
C LYS A 500 10.91 18.80 -11.64
N VAL A 501 11.55 19.91 -12.01
CA VAL A 501 12.26 20.82 -11.10
C VAL A 501 11.44 22.11 -10.93
N ASP A 502 11.60 22.74 -9.77
CA ASP A 502 10.96 24.01 -9.43
C ASP A 502 11.24 25.06 -10.53
N GLY A 503 10.20 25.80 -10.94
CA GLY A 503 10.26 26.71 -12.09
C GLY A 503 11.04 28.00 -11.84
N GLU A 504 11.51 28.62 -12.92
CA GLU A 504 12.30 29.86 -12.88
C GLU A 504 11.42 31.07 -13.24
N ALA A 505 11.66 32.22 -12.59
CA ALA A 505 11.02 33.47 -12.96
C ALA A 505 11.71 34.06 -14.22
N ILE A 506 10.91 34.59 -15.14
CA ILE A 506 11.37 35.13 -16.43
C ILE A 506 10.74 36.49 -16.71
N GLU A 507 11.38 37.29 -17.57
CA GLU A 507 10.76 38.47 -18.15
C GLU A 507 9.49 38.07 -18.94
N PRO A 508 8.38 38.84 -18.87
CA PRO A 508 7.09 38.45 -19.44
C PRO A 508 7.15 38.07 -20.92
N THR A 509 7.08 36.77 -21.19
CA THR A 509 7.32 36.20 -22.52
C THR A 509 6.01 35.70 -23.14
N GLN A 510 5.68 36.17 -24.35
CA GLN A 510 4.46 35.77 -25.05
C GLN A 510 4.58 34.33 -25.59
N PHE A 511 3.71 33.43 -25.13
CA PHE A 511 3.71 32.01 -25.54
C PHE A 511 2.51 31.64 -26.44
N TRP A 512 1.41 32.41 -26.41
CA TRP A 512 0.21 32.16 -27.21
C TRP A 512 -0.35 33.46 -27.81
N LYS A 513 -1.04 33.33 -28.95
CA LYS A 513 -1.76 34.39 -29.67
C LYS A 513 -3.06 33.83 -30.28
N GLU A 514 -4.10 34.65 -30.40
CA GLU A 514 -5.32 34.25 -31.10
C GLU A 514 -5.04 33.87 -32.56
N GLU A 515 -5.57 32.71 -32.96
CA GLU A 515 -5.67 32.28 -34.35
C GLU A 515 -7.13 32.11 -34.77
N PRO A 516 -7.51 32.52 -36.00
CA PRO A 516 -8.88 32.48 -36.47
C PRO A 516 -9.43 31.05 -36.51
N GLY A 517 -10.59 30.84 -35.90
CA GLY A 517 -11.26 29.53 -35.87
C GLY A 517 -10.72 28.53 -34.85
N LYS A 518 -9.67 28.85 -34.10
CA LYS A 518 -9.23 28.09 -32.92
C LYS A 518 -9.80 28.65 -31.62
N ILE A 519 -9.72 27.85 -30.56
CA ILE A 519 -9.91 28.23 -29.16
C ILE A 519 -8.85 27.53 -28.29
N MET A 520 -8.46 28.15 -27.18
CA MET A 520 -7.55 27.60 -26.17
C MET A 520 -8.33 27.11 -24.94
N MET A 521 -7.94 25.96 -24.40
CA MET A 521 -8.37 25.47 -23.09
C MET A 521 -7.16 25.16 -22.22
N VAL A 522 -7.23 25.48 -20.93
CA VAL A 522 -6.15 25.27 -19.95
C VAL A 522 -6.76 25.03 -18.56
N SER A 523 -6.08 24.28 -17.68
CA SER A 523 -6.51 24.10 -16.29
C SER A 523 -5.52 24.72 -15.32
N CYS A 524 -5.98 25.69 -14.54
CA CYS A 524 -5.17 26.42 -13.57
C CYS A 524 -5.57 26.04 -12.13
N PHE A 525 -4.72 26.37 -11.16
CA PHE A 525 -5.03 26.21 -9.73
C PHE A 525 -5.89 27.37 -9.21
N ASP A 526 -5.60 28.60 -9.64
CA ASP A 526 -6.33 29.81 -9.26
C ASP A 526 -6.37 30.82 -10.42
N VAL A 527 -7.38 31.71 -10.44
CA VAL A 527 -7.63 32.72 -11.47
C VAL A 527 -8.21 34.00 -10.85
N GLU A 528 -7.50 35.11 -11.02
CA GLU A 528 -7.90 36.46 -10.60
C GLU A 528 -8.14 37.37 -11.82
N TYR A 529 -9.11 38.29 -11.70
CA TYR A 529 -9.47 39.22 -12.77
C TYR A 529 -9.07 40.65 -12.40
N ASP A 530 -8.11 41.19 -13.15
CA ASP A 530 -7.80 42.61 -13.10
C ASP A 530 -8.79 43.37 -14.00
N HIS A 531 -9.82 43.94 -13.35
CA HIS A 531 -10.87 44.68 -14.03
C HIS A 531 -10.42 46.05 -14.58
N ASP A 532 -9.35 46.64 -14.03
CA ASP A 532 -8.88 47.98 -14.43
C ASP A 532 -8.00 47.89 -15.68
N ASN A 533 -7.09 46.90 -15.73
CA ASN A 533 -6.24 46.63 -16.90
C ASN A 533 -6.88 45.64 -17.91
N GLN A 534 -8.06 45.10 -17.60
CA GLN A 534 -8.77 44.07 -18.39
C GLN A 534 -7.95 42.78 -18.62
N THR A 535 -7.11 42.39 -17.65
CA THR A 535 -6.27 41.19 -17.74
C THR A 535 -6.79 40.06 -16.83
N ILE A 536 -6.30 38.84 -17.09
CA ILE A 536 -6.62 37.65 -16.30
C ILE A 536 -5.29 37.09 -15.81
N LEU A 537 -5.08 37.14 -14.50
CA LEU A 537 -3.93 36.50 -13.85
C LEU A 537 -4.33 35.08 -13.46
N ALA A 538 -3.51 34.09 -13.81
CA ALA A 538 -3.81 32.68 -13.54
C ALA A 538 -2.55 31.96 -13.08
N THR A 539 -2.68 31.04 -12.12
CA THR A 539 -1.55 30.36 -11.47
C THR A 539 -1.59 28.85 -11.63
N ASP A 540 -0.40 28.22 -11.69
CA ASP A 540 -0.22 26.77 -11.93
C ASP A 540 -1.08 26.23 -13.09
N CYS A 541 -0.90 26.81 -14.28
CA CYS A 541 -1.67 26.50 -15.47
C CYS A 541 -1.05 25.35 -16.27
N ILE A 542 -1.81 24.27 -16.47
CA ILE A 542 -1.37 23.02 -17.09
C ILE A 542 -2.35 22.54 -18.18
N ASN A 543 -1.88 21.61 -19.01
CA ASN A 543 -2.65 20.96 -20.08
C ASN A 543 -3.22 21.95 -21.13
N GLY A 544 -2.42 22.94 -21.53
CA GLY A 544 -2.79 23.91 -22.56
C GLY A 544 -3.06 23.23 -23.90
N THR A 545 -4.30 23.26 -24.37
CA THR A 545 -4.78 22.54 -25.56
C THR A 545 -5.58 23.42 -26.51
N LEU A 546 -5.50 23.14 -27.80
CA LEU A 546 -6.15 23.89 -28.88
C LEU A 546 -7.27 23.05 -29.52
N PHE A 547 -8.45 23.67 -29.70
CA PHE A 547 -9.62 23.04 -30.32
C PHE A 547 -10.14 23.88 -31.49
N GLU A 548 -10.92 23.25 -32.38
CA GLU A 548 -11.67 23.98 -33.42
C GLU A 548 -12.91 24.66 -32.81
N ARG A 549 -13.11 25.95 -33.09
CA ARG A 549 -14.24 26.75 -32.61
C ARG A 549 -15.61 26.17 -33.03
N LYS A 550 -15.64 25.35 -34.08
CA LYS A 550 -16.83 24.62 -34.59
C LYS A 550 -17.28 23.44 -33.71
N ILE A 551 -16.41 22.91 -32.85
CA ILE A 551 -16.73 21.73 -32.02
C ILE A 551 -17.63 22.14 -30.83
N LEU A 552 -17.56 23.41 -30.40
CA LEU A 552 -18.47 23.97 -29.41
C LEU A 552 -19.80 24.38 -30.04
N PRO A 553 -20.95 23.94 -29.48
CA PRO A 553 -22.25 24.54 -29.77
C PRO A 553 -22.24 26.04 -29.44
N GLN A 554 -23.01 26.82 -30.21
CA GLN A 554 -23.13 28.27 -30.11
C GLN A 554 -24.61 28.65 -30.00
N PRO A 555 -24.99 29.69 -29.23
CA PRO A 555 -24.15 30.61 -28.43
C PRO A 555 -23.77 30.09 -27.02
N PHE A 556 -24.28 28.91 -26.63
CA PHE A 556 -24.00 28.29 -25.33
C PHE A 556 -23.72 26.78 -25.49
N SER A 557 -22.96 26.21 -24.55
CA SER A 557 -22.73 24.77 -24.43
C SER A 557 -23.12 24.28 -23.04
N THR A 558 -23.72 23.08 -22.96
CA THR A 558 -23.97 22.43 -21.67
C THR A 558 -22.67 21.85 -21.09
N PHE A 559 -22.57 21.76 -19.76
CA PHE A 559 -21.41 21.17 -19.07
C PHE A 559 -21.10 19.75 -19.56
N ARG A 560 -22.12 18.95 -19.87
CA ARG A 560 -21.97 17.59 -20.44
C ARG A 560 -21.40 17.59 -21.87
N GLN A 561 -21.72 18.59 -22.69
CA GLN A 561 -21.10 18.75 -24.01
C GLN A 561 -19.64 19.21 -23.89
N PHE A 562 -19.36 20.12 -22.95
CA PHE A 562 -18.00 20.61 -22.68
C PHE A 562 -17.06 19.49 -22.20
N TRP A 563 -17.51 18.66 -21.25
CA TRP A 563 -16.74 17.46 -20.82
C TRP A 563 -16.60 16.38 -21.90
N ASN A 564 -17.44 16.39 -22.95
CA ASN A 564 -17.30 15.51 -24.10
C ASN A 564 -16.25 16.04 -25.12
N LEU A 565 -15.47 17.07 -24.77
CA LEU A 565 -14.34 17.55 -25.57
C LEU A 565 -13.02 16.90 -25.16
N THR A 566 -12.92 16.30 -23.97
CA THR A 566 -11.68 15.66 -23.48
C THR A 566 -11.15 14.64 -24.50
N GLY A 567 -9.90 14.83 -24.94
CA GLY A 567 -9.26 14.00 -25.98
C GLY A 567 -9.56 14.38 -27.43
N LYS A 568 -10.31 15.46 -27.71
CA LYS A 568 -10.67 15.93 -29.07
C LYS A 568 -9.96 17.23 -29.47
N HIS A 569 -8.79 17.50 -28.89
CA HIS A 569 -7.95 18.64 -29.26
C HIS A 569 -7.19 18.38 -30.56
N ILE A 570 -6.84 19.46 -31.27
CA ILE A 570 -6.07 19.43 -32.51
C ILE A 570 -4.56 19.40 -32.22
N GLY A 571 -4.15 19.98 -31.09
CA GLY A 571 -2.78 19.99 -30.60
C GLY A 571 -2.68 20.63 -29.22
N VAL A 572 -1.46 20.68 -28.68
CA VAL A 572 -1.13 21.44 -27.47
C VAL A 572 -0.74 22.87 -27.81
N VAL A 573 -0.98 23.80 -26.89
CA VAL A 573 -0.54 25.21 -26.97
C VAL A 573 0.98 25.29 -26.89
N ASP A 574 1.58 24.45 -26.05
CA ASP A 574 3.01 24.43 -25.74
C ASP A 574 3.57 23.01 -25.99
N PRO A 575 4.13 22.75 -27.19
CA PRO A 575 4.72 21.44 -27.51
C PRO A 575 6.00 21.11 -26.75
N ARG A 576 6.61 22.09 -26.06
CA ARG A 576 7.89 21.92 -25.37
C ARG A 576 7.74 21.77 -23.85
N ASN A 577 6.58 22.11 -23.31
CA ASN A 577 6.27 22.13 -21.87
C ASN A 577 7.12 23.17 -21.11
N GLU A 578 7.34 24.33 -21.73
CA GLU A 578 8.12 25.46 -21.17
C GLU A 578 7.24 26.47 -20.39
N PHE A 579 5.94 26.62 -20.72
CA PHE A 579 5.05 27.67 -20.21
C PHE A 579 3.68 27.18 -19.74
N VAL A 580 3.02 26.28 -20.49
CA VAL A 580 1.71 25.69 -20.12
C VAL A 580 1.80 24.17 -20.26
N PRO A 581 2.66 23.54 -19.43
CA PRO A 581 3.08 22.16 -19.59
C PRO A 581 1.94 21.15 -19.44
N SER A 582 2.10 19.98 -20.07
CA SER A 582 1.28 18.81 -19.78
C SER A 582 1.53 18.32 -18.35
N GLN A 583 0.47 17.91 -17.64
CA GLN A 583 0.56 17.42 -16.27
C GLN A 583 1.61 16.30 -16.11
N ALA A 584 1.71 15.40 -17.09
CA ALA A 584 2.68 14.30 -17.11
C ALA A 584 4.14 14.79 -17.12
N SER A 585 4.44 15.94 -17.76
CA SER A 585 5.79 16.50 -17.80
C SER A 585 6.23 17.15 -16.47
N LEU A 586 5.28 17.72 -15.72
CA LEU A 586 5.49 18.21 -14.34
C LEU A 586 5.42 17.09 -13.28
N THR A 587 4.86 15.92 -13.61
CA THR A 587 4.61 14.84 -12.64
C THR A 587 5.92 14.28 -12.11
N ILE A 588 6.37 14.77 -10.95
CA ILE A 588 7.60 14.33 -10.28
C ILE A 588 7.51 12.83 -9.97
N TYR A 589 6.44 12.43 -9.27
CA TYR A 589 6.11 11.04 -8.94
C TYR A 589 4.67 10.71 -9.37
N ASN A 590 4.46 9.54 -9.96
CA ASN A 590 3.14 9.13 -10.48
C ASN A 590 2.12 8.81 -9.37
N HIS A 591 2.59 8.49 -8.17
CA HIS A 591 1.77 8.35 -6.97
C HIS A 591 2.65 8.58 -5.74
N SER A 592 2.02 9.13 -4.69
CA SER A 592 2.59 9.31 -3.36
C SER A 592 1.46 9.26 -2.34
N ARG A 593 1.73 8.84 -1.09
CA ARG A 593 0.69 8.83 -0.04
C ARG A 593 0.49 10.23 0.52
N LEU A 594 -0.74 10.74 0.50
CA LEU A 594 -1.10 11.98 1.19
C LEU A 594 -1.29 11.71 2.69
N TYR A 595 -0.62 12.47 3.54
CA TYR A 595 -0.71 12.36 5.00
C TYR A 595 -1.36 13.61 5.64
N ILE A 596 -1.72 13.51 6.93
CA ILE A 596 -2.24 14.65 7.75
C ILE A 596 -1.21 15.18 8.77
N ASN A 597 0.01 14.66 8.74
CA ASN A 597 1.33 15.29 9.05
C ASN A 597 2.41 14.21 8.90
N LEU A 598 3.64 14.48 9.33
CA LEU A 598 4.70 13.46 9.44
C LEU A 598 4.21 12.18 10.15
N ASP A 599 3.34 12.33 11.15
CA ASP A 599 2.78 11.24 11.96
C ASP A 599 1.42 10.71 11.43
N GLY A 600 0.84 11.35 10.42
CA GLY A 600 -0.50 11.05 9.91
C GLY A 600 -1.64 11.24 10.92
N CYS A 601 -1.45 12.06 11.95
CA CYS A 601 -2.38 12.17 13.09
C CYS A 601 -2.54 13.61 13.61
N VAL A 602 -3.78 14.04 13.83
CA VAL A 602 -4.08 15.32 14.51
C VAL A 602 -4.62 15.06 15.90
N ASN A 603 -4.00 15.66 16.92
CA ASN A 603 -4.38 15.50 18.33
C ASN A 603 -5.61 16.36 18.73
N THR A 604 -6.46 16.72 17.77
CA THR A 604 -7.57 17.65 17.93
C THR A 604 -8.92 16.95 17.71
N LEU A 605 -9.78 16.95 18.75
CA LEU A 605 -11.15 16.42 18.69
C LEU A 605 -12.11 17.27 17.79
N ARG A 606 -11.57 18.20 16.98
CA ARG A 606 -12.31 19.09 16.07
C ARG A 606 -12.63 18.46 14.72
N GLY A 607 -12.54 17.13 14.61
CA GLY A 607 -12.83 16.38 13.40
C GLY A 607 -11.77 16.45 12.30
N GLU A 608 -10.62 17.12 12.51
CA GLU A 608 -9.63 17.47 11.47
C GLU A 608 -9.27 16.32 10.50
N CYS A 609 -9.22 15.06 10.92
CA CYS A 609 -9.03 13.90 10.02
C CYS A 609 -10.20 13.61 9.06
N TYR A 610 -11.46 13.60 9.53
CA TYR A 610 -12.62 13.55 8.62
C TYR A 610 -12.57 14.76 7.69
N ASN A 611 -12.28 15.90 8.32
CA ASN A 611 -12.12 17.18 7.71
C ASN A 611 -11.10 17.15 6.52
N PHE A 612 -9.96 16.48 6.58
CA PHE A 612 -9.03 16.45 5.43
C PHE A 612 -9.63 15.87 4.13
N LEU A 613 -10.60 14.95 4.25
CA LEU A 613 -10.99 14.05 3.17
C LEU A 613 -11.97 14.65 2.13
N LEU A 614 -12.79 15.67 2.42
CA LEU A 614 -13.59 16.33 1.37
C LEU A 614 -12.84 17.42 0.61
N SER A 615 -11.83 18.07 1.20
CA SER A 615 -11.04 19.07 0.47
C SER A 615 -9.96 18.42 -0.40
N HIS A 616 -9.22 17.45 0.16
CA HIS A 616 -8.04 16.83 -0.49
C HIS A 616 -8.29 15.40 -1.01
N GLY A 617 -9.40 14.76 -0.65
CA GLY A 617 -9.76 13.39 -1.05
C GLY A 617 -10.66 13.28 -2.29
N ARG A 618 -10.79 14.35 -3.09
CA ARG A 618 -11.56 14.32 -4.34
C ARG A 618 -10.69 13.72 -5.45
N ASP A 619 -10.89 12.43 -5.70
CA ASP A 619 -10.09 11.63 -6.64
C ASP A 619 -10.63 11.64 -8.10
N GLY A 620 -11.62 12.50 -8.40
CA GLY A 620 -12.27 12.62 -9.70
C GLY A 620 -13.25 11.50 -10.06
N LYS A 621 -13.38 10.45 -9.22
CA LYS A 621 -14.40 9.41 -9.45
C LYS A 621 -15.79 10.04 -9.26
N ASN A 622 -16.71 9.72 -10.18
CA ASN A 622 -18.03 10.36 -10.37
C ASN A 622 -18.04 11.71 -11.15
N LYS A 623 -17.06 11.97 -12.01
CA LYS A 623 -17.02 13.15 -12.92
C LYS A 623 -16.89 14.49 -12.18
N THR A 624 -16.30 14.48 -10.99
CA THR A 624 -15.88 15.66 -10.24
C THR A 624 -14.48 16.08 -10.66
N ALA A 625 -14.09 17.31 -10.36
CA ALA A 625 -12.67 17.69 -10.44
C ALA A 625 -11.83 16.89 -9.44
N SER A 626 -10.61 16.52 -9.84
CA SER A 626 -9.59 16.05 -8.91
C SER A 626 -9.07 17.23 -8.09
N SER A 627 -9.10 17.14 -6.76
CA SER A 627 -8.63 18.24 -5.89
C SER A 627 -7.16 18.54 -6.12
N ARG A 628 -6.86 19.77 -6.54
CA ARG A 628 -5.50 20.34 -6.60
C ARG A 628 -5.25 21.15 -5.33
N TYR A 629 -4.03 21.09 -4.82
CA TYR A 629 -3.58 21.85 -3.65
C TYR A 629 -2.05 21.91 -3.64
N PRO A 630 -1.43 22.97 -3.07
CA PRO A 630 0.00 22.98 -2.85
C PRO A 630 0.39 21.80 -1.97
N CYS A 631 1.28 20.94 -2.43
CA CYS A 631 1.87 19.89 -1.63
C CYS A 631 3.37 19.80 -1.87
N PHE A 632 4.05 19.23 -0.89
CA PHE A 632 5.49 19.21 -0.78
C PHE A 632 5.90 17.77 -0.55
N TYR A 633 7.03 17.43 -1.16
CA TYR A 633 7.42 16.09 -1.51
C TYR A 633 8.89 15.92 -1.15
N ASN A 634 9.34 14.68 -0.97
CA ASN A 634 10.76 14.47 -0.75
C ASN A 634 11.42 14.30 -2.11
N LYS A 635 12.42 15.15 -2.44
CA LYS A 635 13.13 15.07 -3.73
C LYS A 635 13.83 13.72 -3.96
N ASN A 636 14.04 12.94 -2.90
CA ASN A 636 14.68 11.63 -2.90
C ASN A 636 13.71 10.46 -2.60
N ASN A 637 12.41 10.70 -2.30
CA ASN A 637 11.49 9.63 -1.86
C ASN A 637 10.01 9.95 -2.17
N SER A 638 9.35 9.11 -2.97
CA SER A 638 7.92 9.26 -3.32
C SER A 638 6.95 8.74 -2.26
N PHE A 639 7.41 8.15 -1.16
CA PHE A 639 6.54 7.47 -0.19
C PHE A 639 5.40 8.34 0.34
N MET A 640 5.67 9.61 0.67
CA MET A 640 4.69 10.53 1.26
C MET A 640 4.81 11.99 0.76
N VAL A 641 3.67 12.67 0.59
CA VAL A 641 3.52 14.08 0.15
C VAL A 641 2.41 14.78 0.92
N ILE A 642 2.50 16.11 1.09
CA ILE A 642 1.78 16.81 2.18
C ILE A 642 1.77 18.39 2.00
N ALA A 643 0.72 19.18 2.36
CA ALA A 643 0.44 20.66 2.11
C ALA A 643 0.86 21.85 3.11
N ARG A 644 0.13 22.22 4.22
CA ARG A 644 0.56 23.02 5.45
C ARG A 644 1.81 22.51 6.30
N PHE A 645 3.08 22.81 6.00
CA PHE A 645 4.24 22.64 6.96
C PHE A 645 4.82 24.00 7.22
N ASP A 646 5.45 24.16 8.37
CA ASP A 646 6.19 25.37 8.64
C ASP A 646 7.46 25.05 9.41
N LEU A 647 8.54 24.79 8.68
CA LEU A 647 9.85 24.55 9.25
C LEU A 647 10.35 25.76 10.06
N ALA A 648 9.93 26.98 9.70
CA ALA A 648 10.32 28.19 10.42
C ALA A 648 9.59 28.29 11.77
N SER A 649 8.28 28.02 11.79
CA SER A 649 7.48 27.93 13.03
C SER A 649 7.90 26.76 13.89
N THR A 650 8.07 25.55 13.35
CA THR A 650 8.58 24.39 14.12
C THR A 650 9.96 24.67 14.72
N LYS A 651 10.88 25.27 13.95
CA LYS A 651 12.20 25.70 14.47
C LYS A 651 12.08 26.78 15.54
N ARG A 652 11.18 27.77 15.38
CA ARG A 652 10.90 28.82 16.37
C ARG A 652 10.33 28.22 17.67
N HIS A 653 9.37 27.31 17.58
CA HIS A 653 8.79 26.61 18.73
C HIS A 653 9.84 25.74 19.45
N LEU A 654 10.69 25.03 18.72
CA LEU A 654 11.80 24.25 19.28
C LEU A 654 12.83 25.14 20.01
N ILE A 655 13.18 26.29 19.43
CA ILE A 655 14.07 27.28 20.07
C ILE A 655 13.44 27.83 21.35
N ILE A 656 12.14 28.16 21.35
CA ILE A 656 11.43 28.66 22.53
C ILE A 656 11.33 27.56 23.62
N SER A 657 10.99 26.32 23.25
CA SER A 657 10.84 25.22 24.21
C SER A 657 12.16 24.71 24.78
N ALA A 658 13.28 24.89 24.07
CA ALA A 658 14.61 24.62 24.60
C ALA A 658 15.17 25.78 25.44
N SER A 659 14.96 27.03 25.01
CA SER A 659 15.55 28.21 25.68
C SER A 659 14.88 28.54 27.01
N ILE A 660 13.55 28.46 27.14
CA ILE A 660 12.87 28.80 28.39
C ILE A 660 13.32 27.90 29.56
N PRO A 661 13.35 26.55 29.44
CA PRO A 661 13.87 25.69 30.50
C PRO A 661 15.37 25.88 30.74
N LEU A 662 16.17 26.14 29.70
CA LEU A 662 17.61 26.40 29.86
C LEU A 662 17.88 27.70 30.63
N VAL A 663 17.14 28.77 30.34
CA VAL A 663 17.24 30.05 31.06
C VAL A 663 16.76 29.89 32.50
N LEU A 664 15.64 29.19 32.74
CA LEU A 664 15.17 28.90 34.10
C LEU A 664 16.17 28.05 34.89
N PHE A 665 16.80 27.06 34.24
CA PHE A 665 17.88 26.25 34.82
C PHE A 665 19.11 27.11 35.17
N VAL A 666 19.57 27.97 34.26
CA VAL A 666 20.71 28.87 34.50
C VAL A 666 20.41 29.89 35.60
N VAL A 667 19.22 30.48 35.63
CA VAL A 667 18.81 31.39 36.72
C VAL A 667 18.75 30.66 38.06
N SER A 668 18.18 29.45 38.10
CA SER A 668 18.12 28.62 39.32
C SER A 668 19.49 28.16 39.79
N PHE A 669 20.40 27.86 38.87
CA PHE A 669 21.79 27.53 39.15
C PHE A 669 22.55 28.75 39.69
N VAL A 670 22.37 29.92 39.10
CA VAL A 670 22.99 31.17 39.56
C VAL A 670 22.44 31.60 40.92
N THR A 671 21.14 31.46 41.21
CA THR A 671 20.59 31.78 42.54
C THR A 671 21.04 30.79 43.61
N LEU A 672 21.19 29.50 43.29
CA LEU A 672 21.87 28.53 44.16
C LEU A 672 23.32 28.95 44.42
N CYS A 673 24.08 29.31 43.38
CA CYS A 673 25.47 29.75 43.53
C CYS A 673 25.59 31.06 44.33
N THR A 674 24.70 32.04 44.17
CA THR A 674 24.75 33.27 44.97
C THR A 674 24.30 33.05 46.41
N MET A 675 23.33 32.17 46.69
CA MET A 675 23.02 31.75 48.06
C MET A 675 24.23 31.06 48.73
N MET A 676 24.90 30.15 48.02
CA MET A 676 26.13 29.48 48.50
C MET A 676 27.32 30.43 48.73
N GLN A 677 27.34 31.62 48.10
CA GLN A 677 28.43 32.59 48.23
C GLN A 677 28.12 33.78 49.16
N SER A 678 26.84 34.08 49.37
CA SER A 678 26.38 35.21 50.19
C SER A 678 26.15 34.83 51.65
N VAL A 679 25.81 33.57 51.96
CA VAL A 679 25.81 33.07 53.34
C VAL A 679 27.21 32.66 53.74
N ARG A 680 27.78 33.32 54.74
CA ARG A 680 28.96 32.81 55.46
C ARG A 680 28.59 32.49 56.90
N VAL A 681 29.16 31.40 57.40
CA VAL A 681 29.22 31.08 58.82
C VAL A 681 30.67 31.29 59.23
N ASP A 682 30.92 32.28 60.08
CA ASP A 682 32.19 32.41 60.79
C ASP A 682 32.09 31.67 62.14
N ASP A 683 33.21 31.48 62.84
CA ASP A 683 33.39 30.43 63.85
C ASP A 683 32.47 30.52 65.10
N ASP A 684 31.76 31.63 65.29
CA ASP A 684 30.66 31.81 66.26
C ASP A 684 29.36 31.04 65.91
N ALA A 685 29.37 30.24 64.83
CA ALA A 685 28.25 29.43 64.33
C ALA A 685 26.95 30.21 63.98
N LYS A 686 27.04 31.53 63.75
CA LYS A 686 25.91 32.38 63.31
C LYS A 686 26.02 32.73 61.84
N MET A 687 24.95 32.47 61.09
CA MET A 687 24.86 32.85 59.66
C MET A 687 24.76 34.37 59.52
N ARG A 688 25.61 34.96 58.66
CA ARG A 688 25.52 36.38 58.26
C ARG A 688 25.60 36.50 56.74
N CYS A 689 24.92 37.50 56.19
CA CYS A 689 25.03 37.81 54.76
C CYS A 689 26.28 38.64 54.48
N LYS A 690 27.15 38.12 53.61
CA LYS A 690 28.45 38.67 53.24
C LYS A 690 28.39 40.04 52.52
N TYR A 691 27.23 40.42 52.01
CA TYR A 691 27.01 41.66 51.24
C TYR A 691 26.01 42.63 51.92
N CYS A 692 25.63 42.40 53.18
CA CYS A 692 24.72 43.28 53.93
C CYS A 692 25.46 44.22 54.90
N PHE A 693 26.54 44.86 54.45
CA PHE A 693 27.13 46.02 55.12
C PHE A 693 27.65 47.04 54.09
N GLY A 694 27.61 48.32 54.46
CA GLY A 694 28.00 49.44 53.60
C GLY A 694 29.51 49.54 53.36
N SER A 695 29.89 50.32 52.34
CA SER A 695 31.28 50.56 51.97
C SER A 695 32.01 51.43 52.99
N SER A 696 33.18 50.97 53.44
CA SER A 696 34.20 51.79 54.11
C SER A 696 35.54 51.59 53.42
N VAL A 697 36.14 52.68 52.94
CA VAL A 697 37.52 52.77 52.50
C VAL A 697 38.07 54.07 53.06
N ASP A 698 39.22 54.00 53.72
CA ASP A 698 39.90 55.12 54.36
C ASP A 698 40.47 56.09 53.29
N ASP A 699 40.78 57.36 53.57
CA ASP A 699 41.23 57.93 54.83
C ASP A 699 40.90 59.45 54.93
N ASN A 700 40.87 59.99 56.15
CA ASN A 700 40.75 61.43 56.49
C ASN A 700 39.59 62.29 55.90
N ASN A 701 38.40 62.09 56.51
CA ASN A 701 37.44 63.14 56.92
C ASN A 701 36.49 63.82 55.88
N THR A 702 35.24 64.02 56.32
CA THR A 702 34.11 64.77 55.70
C THR A 702 33.60 64.38 54.31
N ASP A 703 32.46 63.67 54.29
CA ASP A 703 31.18 63.96 53.59
C ASP A 703 31.12 64.58 52.17
N LEU A 704 30.14 64.27 51.30
CA LEU A 704 29.14 63.18 51.21
C LEU A 704 28.39 63.32 49.86
N THR A 705 27.96 62.19 49.25
CA THR A 705 26.96 62.12 48.15
C THR A 705 27.29 62.79 46.79
N GLU A 706 26.41 62.55 45.81
CA GLU A 706 26.42 63.05 44.42
C GLU A 706 27.56 62.51 43.50
N MET A 707 27.33 62.13 42.23
CA MET A 707 26.11 62.06 41.41
C MET A 707 26.02 60.73 40.62
N ILE A 708 24.82 60.15 40.54
CA ILE A 708 24.37 59.45 39.31
C ILE A 708 23.21 60.27 38.75
N SER A 709 23.55 61.36 38.05
CA SER A 709 22.59 62.21 37.34
C SER A 709 22.51 61.78 35.87
N ARG A 710 21.33 61.34 35.44
CA ARG A 710 20.82 61.36 34.06
C ARG A 710 21.71 60.70 32.99
N TYR A 711 21.24 59.55 32.51
CA TYR A 711 20.53 59.58 31.24
C TYR A 711 19.30 58.68 31.28
N GLU A 712 18.12 59.30 31.19
CA GLU A 712 16.83 58.61 31.01
C GLU A 712 16.52 58.47 29.51
N ILE A 713 15.53 57.62 29.18
CA ILE A 713 14.58 57.62 28.04
C ILE A 713 14.21 56.15 27.73
N SER A 714 12.94 55.73 27.70
CA SER A 714 11.69 56.34 28.20
C SER A 714 10.60 55.27 28.41
N SER A 715 9.59 55.59 29.23
CA SER A 715 8.33 54.86 29.46
C SER A 715 7.42 54.79 28.19
N PRO A 716 6.22 54.14 28.14
CA PRO A 716 5.21 54.06 29.23
C PRO A 716 4.30 52.81 29.42
N GLU A 717 3.77 52.69 30.65
CA GLU A 717 2.37 52.43 31.10
C GLU A 717 1.57 51.20 30.56
N SER A 718 0.63 50.60 31.30
CA SER A 718 -0.34 51.17 32.28
C SER A 718 -0.74 50.23 33.44
N ASP A 719 -1.14 50.82 34.59
CA ASP A 719 -2.18 50.45 35.58
C ASP A 719 -2.41 48.97 35.99
N GLY A 720 -2.71 48.60 37.25
CA GLY A 720 -3.17 49.31 38.46
C GLY A 720 -4.06 48.34 39.29
N PRO A 721 -4.61 48.67 40.48
CA PRO A 721 -4.62 49.94 41.23
C PRO A 721 -4.02 49.83 42.65
N SER A 722 -4.22 50.86 43.49
CA SER A 722 -3.63 51.01 44.85
C SER A 722 -4.65 51.41 45.94
N ILE A 723 -4.30 51.19 47.22
CA ILE A 723 -5.01 51.62 48.45
C ILE A 723 -3.95 51.78 49.57
N GLU A 724 -3.94 52.75 50.49
CA GLU A 724 -4.41 54.16 50.56
C GLU A 724 -3.78 54.79 51.85
N LYS A 725 -3.76 56.13 51.95
CA LYS A 725 -3.57 56.99 53.15
C LYS A 725 -2.15 57.41 53.57
N ARG A 726 -1.94 58.57 54.24
CA ARG A 726 -2.65 59.89 54.24
C ARG A 726 -1.89 60.90 55.14
N ASN A 727 -1.32 61.96 54.54
CA ASN A 727 -1.07 63.32 55.12
C ASN A 727 -0.21 63.42 56.43
N ASN A 728 0.22 64.59 56.93
CA ASN A 728 -0.20 65.99 56.73
C ASN A 728 0.92 67.00 57.08
N GLU A 729 0.84 68.23 56.53
CA GLU A 729 1.38 69.52 57.06
C GLU A 729 2.94 69.67 57.22
N THR A 730 3.57 70.85 57.14
CA THR A 730 3.10 72.24 56.93
C THR A 730 4.18 73.12 56.28
N THR A 731 3.83 73.89 55.24
CA THR A 731 4.20 75.32 54.99
C THR A 731 3.42 75.82 53.78
#